data_AF-A0A939V5K6-F1
#
_entry.id   AF-A0A939V5K6-F1
#
_cell.length_a   1.000
_cell.length_b   1.000
_cell.length_c   1.000
_cell.angle_alpha   90.00
_cell.angle_beta   90.00
_cell.angle_gamma   90.00
#
_symmetry.space_group_name_H-M   'P 1'
#
loop_
_entity.id
_entity.type
_entity.pdbx_description
1 polymer ?
#
loop_
_entity_poly.entity_id
_entity_poly.type
_entity_poly.pdbx_seq_one_letter_code
_entity_poly.pdbx_strand_id
1 'polypeptide(L)'
;MKKLLLLICLALLSCFTAKAQRIFGLWLNEVPLVADTAALKLYATIEPHASRALKGTLRWDASLYQGVKLNGVALENGKQGNLSISDWQASEANKLTVVNAENKEWTLIFSTLPFLVIDCPLDEMDKTYSMTKGTEGHNKKFPGYISVIDARCRTKLKNSEVEGMACFNSEIRTRLRGATTGSQPKQSLNISLVKDGESLDAHLLGYRKDDDWILSAEYLDFSRMRNRVLMDLWTAVDPLPYARDNDYQCNGTQGEFVEVFINGGYFGMYCFTDKIDRKKLNLKKTKEATDTTPEVLRGMLWKANWECSEVYLGSYDERPTNDSFLWPYKASKDTYGWEQKYPDDTITQVFFDPICDLIDFFDASDFKTTYNDWLYEQNVIDFMIFIQAFQLLDNQKKNYYLSMRNRNTEHKYLFTLWDLDGSMGRLAGGSESTTTDSKQLAWGEKLGYHHLIHVFKNKKYRPADFPTKINNRWEYLSTHELSLSNIRAVMEKYGNLFTSSGAWEREKARWVPTYRKGIVKIADTPQQEIDFMISFLELNYGIFNEKMKTDNWAHSPYVESDYIKEQTPSALYIIGNDVVSKHEDCTVTMTGTVDREPVEGITEIEYANGDMSVVREEEIHDYPIADIKEVRTTHKGIYSTPAFIPDSLKRYFDFDTRYFPATEAVATVDTSFQVQRTVQVIFNGEEAIVSANLSGITAEVDGADVSFVTELEGVEFLFSGRSDIGKVSIDSKYPCKLAAAEGGALLASVSANCDLIVNTPYPLNFYNEEFDGKCIMTTGDVTIEDGRLYFLMTCSGTLTDASFPKDPELGARAVLAKNINVNGGQLYVKTLGHDGAVGLAATEKMFINGGRNYIATYDDPLKIGKDLTINGGFTFTSSLTNDGTDSKGTIHMNDGFICSCGPEGAEAAFDVKNFTINGGTVIGVAHKSDQPKADKAKQPFFRLDKSKEVKRYVKILGPDSKEVAVIETPAYPTTTILYCSPLLVANTAYTLLTGDTLDDLHELTTITTTP
;
A
#
# COMPACT_ATOMS: atom_id res chain seq x y z
N MET A 1 50.17 16.80 16.99
CA MET A 1 49.09 17.23 16.06
C MET A 1 47.93 16.24 16.00
N LYS A 2 48.09 14.95 15.68
CA LYS A 2 46.96 13.99 15.63
C LYS A 2 46.23 13.75 16.97
N LYS A 3 46.92 13.83 18.12
CA LYS A 3 46.29 13.79 19.47
C LYS A 3 45.59 15.10 19.88
N LEU A 4 45.99 16.23 19.31
CA LEU A 4 45.37 17.54 19.59
C LEU A 4 44.10 17.74 18.74
N LEU A 5 44.09 17.19 17.51
CA LEU A 5 42.89 17.13 16.67
C LEU A 5 41.82 16.18 17.25
N LEU A 6 42.24 15.06 17.84
CA LEU A 6 41.31 14.12 18.50
C LEU A 6 40.73 14.72 19.79
N LEU A 7 41.49 15.50 20.56
CA LEU A 7 40.98 16.22 21.73
C LEU A 7 40.07 17.40 21.37
N ILE A 8 40.28 18.07 20.23
CA ILE A 8 39.38 19.13 19.75
C ILE A 8 38.09 18.53 19.16
N CYS A 9 38.15 17.37 18.51
CA CYS A 9 36.96 16.63 18.09
C CYS A 9 36.20 16.02 19.28
N LEU A 10 36.88 15.58 20.35
CA LEU A 10 36.23 15.11 21.58
C LEU A 10 35.73 16.26 22.46
N ALA A 11 36.39 17.42 22.49
CA ALA A 11 35.91 18.60 23.21
C ALA A 11 34.72 19.30 22.50
N LEU A 12 34.52 19.07 21.21
CA LEU A 12 33.28 19.41 20.51
C LEU A 12 32.17 18.35 20.71
N LEU A 13 32.47 17.22 21.34
CA LEU A 13 31.53 16.13 21.62
C LEU A 13 31.28 15.86 23.11
N SER A 14 31.99 16.53 24.03
CA SER A 14 31.78 16.36 25.47
C SER A 14 32.00 17.67 26.23
N CYS A 15 30.96 18.49 26.31
CA CYS A 15 30.63 19.43 27.40
C CYS A 15 29.61 20.49 26.90
N PHE A 16 28.46 20.03 26.42
CA PHE A 16 27.23 20.81 26.54
C PHE A 16 26.22 19.85 27.15
N THR A 17 25.79 20.14 28.38
CA THR A 17 24.68 19.44 29.00
C THR A 17 23.49 19.46 28.04
N ALA A 18 23.05 18.29 27.57
CA ALA A 18 22.00 18.10 26.58
C ALA A 18 20.66 18.83 26.89
N LYS A 19 20.48 19.36 28.10
CA LYS A 19 19.30 20.13 28.52
C LYS A 19 19.16 21.51 27.86
N ALA A 20 20.24 22.14 27.39
CA ALA A 20 20.26 23.57 27.09
C ALA A 20 20.12 23.95 25.59
N GLN A 21 20.18 23.01 24.66
CA GLN A 21 20.42 23.34 23.24
C GLN A 21 19.18 23.59 22.36
N ARG A 22 17.94 23.51 22.86
CA ARG A 22 16.76 23.44 21.96
C ARG A 22 15.60 24.38 22.23
N ILE A 23 15.48 24.87 23.46
CA ILE A 23 14.69 26.07 23.74
C ILE A 23 15.57 27.25 23.35
N PHE A 24 15.11 28.06 22.41
CA PHE A 24 15.92 29.10 21.78
C PHE A 24 16.20 30.30 22.69
N GLY A 25 15.96 30.21 24.00
CA GLY A 25 16.10 31.32 24.94
C GLY A 25 15.20 32.53 24.62
N LEU A 26 14.15 32.31 23.82
CA LEU A 26 13.08 33.23 23.51
C LEU A 26 11.75 32.61 23.96
N TRP A 27 10.84 33.45 24.45
CA TRP A 27 9.50 33.05 24.86
C TRP A 27 8.48 34.02 24.30
N LEU A 28 7.37 33.48 23.81
CA LEU A 28 6.19 34.23 23.42
C LEU A 28 5.10 33.95 24.43
N ASN A 29 4.64 34.98 25.14
CA ASN A 29 3.65 34.84 26.21
C ASN A 29 4.03 33.73 27.21
N GLU A 30 5.29 33.72 27.65
CA GLU A 30 5.87 32.70 28.53
C GLU A 30 6.02 31.27 27.95
N VAL A 31 5.61 31.05 26.71
CA VAL A 31 5.80 29.78 26.00
C VAL A 31 7.14 29.80 25.25
N PRO A 32 8.05 28.84 25.50
CA PRO A 32 9.35 28.83 24.84
C PRO A 32 9.26 28.58 23.33
N LEU A 33 10.13 29.25 22.57
CA LEU A 33 10.31 29.00 21.14
C LEU A 33 11.29 27.85 20.91
N VAL A 34 11.05 27.07 19.86
CA VAL A 34 11.86 25.92 19.44
C VAL A 34 12.61 26.27 18.16
N ALA A 35 13.89 25.91 18.07
CA ALA A 35 14.68 26.14 16.87
C ALA A 35 14.78 24.90 15.98
N ASP A 36 14.56 25.07 14.68
CA ASP A 36 15.15 24.25 13.63
C ASP A 36 16.41 24.95 13.14
N THR A 37 17.56 24.50 13.67
CA THR A 37 18.84 25.17 13.43
C THR A 37 19.33 25.01 12.00
N ALA A 38 18.95 23.93 11.32
CA ALA A 38 19.39 23.66 9.94
C ALA A 38 18.61 24.53 8.95
N ALA A 39 17.32 24.76 9.20
CA ALA A 39 16.47 25.57 8.35
C ALA A 39 16.44 27.06 8.72
N LEU A 40 17.11 27.47 9.81
CA LEU A 40 17.01 28.81 10.40
C LEU A 40 15.56 29.24 10.64
N LYS A 41 14.78 28.33 11.25
CA LYS A 41 13.37 28.56 11.61
C LYS A 41 13.19 28.52 13.12
N LEU A 42 12.33 29.39 13.63
CA LEU A 42 11.90 29.41 15.04
C LEU A 42 10.41 29.14 15.10
N TYR A 43 10.02 28.21 15.94
CA TYR A 43 8.64 27.75 16.06
C TYR A 43 8.06 28.21 17.39
N ALA A 44 6.89 28.84 17.34
CA ALA A 44 6.11 29.22 18.49
C ALA A 44 4.76 28.50 18.45
N THR A 45 4.44 27.76 19.52
CA THR A 45 3.09 27.23 19.71
C THR A 45 2.21 28.30 20.33
N ILE A 46 0.98 28.44 19.83
CA ILE A 46 0.00 29.44 20.26
C ILE A 46 -1.34 28.77 20.55
N GLU A 47 -2.22 29.50 21.23
CA GLU A 47 -3.57 29.01 21.56
C GLU A 47 -4.38 28.64 20.30
N PRO A 48 -5.11 27.50 20.29
CA PRO A 48 -5.87 27.03 19.12
C PRO A 48 -6.90 28.01 18.54
N HIS A 49 -7.35 28.97 19.34
CA HIS A 49 -8.34 29.98 18.94
C HIS A 49 -7.74 31.38 18.70
N ALA A 50 -6.41 31.47 18.54
CA ALA A 50 -5.76 32.74 18.24
C ALA A 50 -6.27 33.33 16.91
N SER A 51 -6.59 34.63 16.90
CA SER A 51 -6.91 35.37 15.67
C SER A 51 -5.72 35.36 14.69
N ARG A 52 -5.98 35.52 13.39
CA ARG A 52 -4.91 35.63 12.37
C ARG A 52 -3.93 36.77 12.69
N ALA A 53 -4.45 37.89 13.18
CA ALA A 53 -3.62 38.92 13.77
C ALA A 53 -3.21 38.50 15.19
N LEU A 54 -1.92 38.45 15.47
CA LEU A 54 -1.37 38.04 16.76
C LEU A 54 -0.65 39.23 17.41
N LYS A 55 -1.05 39.55 18.64
CA LYS A 55 -0.28 40.42 19.54
C LYS A 55 0.22 39.60 20.71
N GLY A 56 1.48 39.78 21.07
CA GLY A 56 2.09 39.02 22.15
C GLY A 56 3.28 39.73 22.77
N THR A 57 3.75 39.13 23.86
CA THR A 57 4.93 39.57 24.58
C THR A 57 6.06 38.60 24.24
N LEU A 58 7.01 39.07 23.44
CA LEU A 58 8.25 38.36 23.19
C LEU A 58 9.29 38.78 24.24
N ARG A 59 9.82 37.82 24.97
CA ARG A 59 10.98 38.01 25.86
C ARG A 59 12.13 37.11 25.45
N TRP A 60 13.34 37.51 25.82
CA TRP A 60 14.54 36.72 25.60
C TRP A 60 15.48 36.79 26.80
N ASP A 61 16.35 35.79 26.90
CA ASP A 61 17.43 35.77 27.87
C ASP A 61 18.51 36.80 27.47
N ALA A 62 18.62 37.87 28.25
CA ALA A 62 19.58 38.95 28.01
C ALA A 62 21.05 38.50 28.17
N SER A 63 21.31 37.34 28.78
CA SER A 63 22.65 36.74 28.81
C SER A 63 23.02 36.07 27.47
N LEU A 64 22.03 35.67 26.68
CA LEU A 64 22.21 35.01 25.38
C LEU A 64 22.12 36.00 24.20
N TYR A 65 21.29 37.03 24.32
CA TYR A 65 20.99 37.96 23.22
C TYR A 65 21.00 39.42 23.67
N GLN A 66 21.73 40.27 22.94
CA GLN A 66 21.83 41.70 23.20
C GLN A 66 20.58 42.48 22.75
N GLY A 67 19.79 41.89 21.85
CA GLY A 67 18.55 42.48 21.34
C GLY A 67 17.87 41.55 20.33
N VAL A 68 16.62 41.86 19.99
CA VAL A 68 15.85 41.15 18.97
C VAL A 68 15.19 42.17 18.05
N LYS A 69 15.19 41.90 16.75
CA LYS A 69 14.46 42.68 15.74
C LYS A 69 13.39 41.83 15.09
N LEU A 70 12.20 42.38 14.91
CA LEU A 70 11.14 41.81 14.07
C LEU A 70 11.04 42.64 12.80
N ASN A 71 11.22 42.02 11.63
CA ASN A 71 11.18 42.67 10.32
C ASN A 71 12.05 43.95 10.27
N GLY A 72 13.25 43.86 10.86
CA GLY A 72 14.21 44.98 10.95
C GLY A 72 13.96 45.99 12.08
N VAL A 73 12.82 45.94 12.76
CA VAL A 73 12.46 46.86 13.85
C VAL A 73 12.90 46.28 15.20
N ALA A 74 13.68 47.03 15.97
CA ALA A 74 14.13 46.62 17.30
C ALA A 74 12.96 46.51 18.29
N LEU A 75 12.93 45.41 19.04
CA LEU A 75 11.96 45.17 20.11
C LEU A 75 12.54 45.52 21.47
N GLU A 76 11.67 45.81 22.44
CA GLU A 76 12.02 46.00 23.85
C GLU A 76 11.76 44.69 24.61
N ASN A 77 12.73 44.19 25.35
CA ASN A 77 12.66 42.87 25.99
C ASN A 77 11.50 42.77 26.98
N GLY A 78 10.56 41.84 26.76
CA GLY A 78 9.45 41.58 27.68
C GLY A 78 8.38 42.67 27.75
N LYS A 79 8.43 43.70 26.88
CA LYS A 79 7.38 44.71 26.81
C LYS A 79 6.08 44.10 26.29
N GLN A 80 4.98 44.31 27.02
CA GLN A 80 3.67 43.83 26.62
C GLN A 80 3.29 44.31 25.22
N GLY A 81 2.93 43.37 24.34
CA GLY A 81 2.49 43.66 22.97
C GLY A 81 3.60 44.12 22.02
N ASN A 82 4.88 43.89 22.36
CA ASN A 82 6.02 44.20 21.48
C ASN A 82 6.05 43.36 20.20
N LEU A 83 5.42 42.19 20.19
CA LEU A 83 5.20 41.39 19.00
C LEU A 83 3.83 41.74 18.41
N SER A 84 3.80 42.16 17.14
CA SER A 84 2.57 42.37 16.38
C SER A 84 2.72 41.76 15.00
N ILE A 85 1.97 40.70 14.74
CA ILE A 85 1.92 39.98 13.47
C ILE A 85 0.51 40.17 12.88
N SER A 86 0.41 40.62 11.64
CA SER A 86 -0.89 40.85 10.98
C SER A 86 -1.58 39.55 10.55
N ASP A 87 -0.78 38.57 10.14
CA ASP A 87 -1.22 37.23 9.78
C ASP A 87 -0.13 36.21 10.11
N TRP A 88 -0.33 35.43 11.17
CA TRP A 88 0.69 34.50 11.65
C TRP A 88 0.89 33.28 10.73
N GLN A 89 -0.08 32.96 9.87
CA GLN A 89 0.07 31.87 8.90
C GLN A 89 0.99 32.25 7.72
N ALA A 90 1.13 33.55 7.42
CA ALA A 90 2.03 34.08 6.39
C ALA A 90 3.49 34.08 6.86
N SER A 91 4.00 32.92 7.28
CA SER A 91 5.25 32.78 8.03
C SER A 91 6.50 33.30 7.29
N GLU A 92 6.54 33.26 5.96
CA GLU A 92 7.68 33.78 5.18
C GLU A 92 7.88 35.29 5.32
N ALA A 93 6.84 36.03 5.72
CA ALA A 93 6.88 37.47 5.94
C ALA A 93 7.39 37.86 7.35
N ASN A 94 7.56 36.90 8.25
CA ASN A 94 7.89 37.14 9.65
C ASN A 94 9.36 36.78 9.92
N LYS A 95 10.25 37.77 9.79
CA LYS A 95 11.69 37.63 10.01
C LYS A 95 12.08 38.15 11.39
N LEU A 96 12.79 37.32 12.14
CA LEU A 96 13.29 37.63 13.47
C LEU A 96 14.81 37.57 13.47
N THR A 97 15.48 38.70 13.72
CA THR A 97 16.94 38.75 13.85
C THR A 97 17.30 38.80 15.33
N VAL A 98 18.08 37.83 15.80
CA VAL A 98 18.69 37.90 17.15
C VAL A 98 20.03 38.62 17.06
N VAL A 99 20.22 39.63 17.90
CA VAL A 99 21.45 40.43 17.95
C VAL A 99 22.46 39.73 18.86
N ASN A 100 23.43 39.08 18.23
CA ASN A 100 24.59 38.45 18.83
C ASN A 100 25.79 38.56 17.85
N ALA A 101 26.90 37.86 18.10
CA ALA A 101 28.08 37.92 17.24
C ALA A 101 27.82 37.50 15.78
N GLU A 102 26.80 36.68 15.52
CA GLU A 102 26.47 36.15 14.19
C GLU A 102 25.35 36.92 13.48
N ASN A 103 24.53 37.68 14.23
CA ASN A 103 23.36 38.42 13.71
C ASN A 103 22.49 37.60 12.75
N LYS A 104 22.27 36.31 13.05
CA LYS A 104 21.47 35.42 12.21
C LYS A 104 20.01 35.86 12.17
N GLU A 105 19.45 35.87 10.97
CA GLU A 105 18.03 36.05 10.73
C GLU A 105 17.33 34.69 10.70
N TRP A 106 16.20 34.61 11.39
CA TRP A 106 15.37 33.43 11.53
C TRP A 106 13.97 33.71 10.98
N THR A 107 13.35 32.70 10.39
CA THR A 107 11.93 32.79 10.00
C THR A 107 11.06 32.31 11.17
N LEU A 108 10.14 33.15 11.62
CA LEU A 108 9.23 32.83 12.72
C LEU A 108 7.99 32.08 12.19
N ILE A 109 7.83 30.86 12.67
CA ILE A 109 6.76 29.93 12.33
C ILE A 109 5.83 29.79 13.54
N PHE A 110 4.53 29.80 13.29
CA PHE A 110 3.52 29.60 14.32
C PHE A 110 2.75 28.31 14.07
N SER A 111 2.30 27.69 15.16
CA SER A 111 1.41 26.53 15.13
C SER A 111 0.45 26.56 16.31
N THR A 112 -0.74 26.01 16.12
CA THR A 112 -1.69 25.75 17.21
C THR A 112 -1.52 24.36 17.83
N LEU A 113 -0.60 23.54 17.29
CA LEU A 113 -0.27 22.22 17.84
C LEU A 113 0.80 22.33 18.94
N PRO A 114 0.75 21.48 19.98
CA PRO A 114 1.87 21.34 20.91
C PRO A 114 3.13 20.82 20.21
N PHE A 115 4.29 21.11 20.79
CA PHE A 115 5.59 20.67 20.29
C PHE A 115 6.24 19.63 21.19
N LEU A 116 6.77 18.57 20.59
CA LEU A 116 7.64 17.60 21.25
C LEU A 116 9.05 17.71 20.67
N VAL A 117 10.01 18.04 21.53
CA VAL A 117 11.41 18.18 21.17
C VAL A 117 12.18 17.03 21.77
N ILE A 118 12.76 16.15 20.95
CA ILE A 118 13.34 14.87 21.37
C ILE A 118 14.81 14.77 20.99
N ASP A 119 15.69 14.64 21.98
CA ASP A 119 17.09 14.24 21.84
C ASP A 119 17.21 12.73 21.95
N CYS A 120 17.64 12.06 20.88
CA CYS A 120 17.88 10.62 20.93
C CYS A 120 18.92 10.17 19.89
N PRO A 121 19.59 9.03 20.11
CA PRO A 121 20.52 8.46 19.14
C PRO A 121 19.76 7.72 18.03
N LEU A 122 18.97 8.46 17.24
CA LEU A 122 18.05 7.89 16.23
C LEU A 122 18.76 6.94 15.25
N ASP A 123 19.96 7.30 14.78
CA ASP A 123 20.75 6.44 13.88
C ASP A 123 21.19 5.12 14.53
N GLU A 124 21.51 5.14 15.83
CA GLU A 124 21.88 3.92 16.58
C GLU A 124 20.65 3.06 16.84
N MET A 125 19.52 3.70 17.12
CA MET A 125 18.22 3.04 17.26
C MET A 125 17.83 2.34 15.97
N ASP A 126 17.95 3.01 14.82
CA ASP A 126 17.64 2.46 13.49
C ASP A 126 18.53 1.28 13.12
N LYS A 127 19.85 1.41 13.35
CA LYS A 127 20.81 0.30 13.17
C LYS A 127 20.45 -0.88 14.06
N THR A 128 20.19 -0.64 15.34
CA THR A 128 19.85 -1.70 16.29
C THR A 128 18.54 -2.39 15.89
N TYR A 129 17.51 -1.61 15.58
CA TYR A 129 16.22 -2.13 15.14
C TYR A 129 16.36 -2.99 13.88
N SER A 130 17.11 -2.51 12.89
CA SER A 130 17.36 -3.24 11.64
C SER A 130 18.14 -4.54 11.86
N MET A 131 19.13 -4.57 12.76
CA MET A 131 19.92 -5.77 13.08
C MET A 131 19.20 -6.78 13.96
N THR A 132 18.21 -6.36 14.74
CA THR A 132 17.56 -7.20 15.76
C THR A 132 16.08 -7.47 15.48
N LYS A 133 15.59 -7.06 14.30
CA LYS A 133 14.21 -7.29 13.86
C LYS A 133 13.85 -8.78 14.00
N GLY A 134 12.75 -9.08 14.67
CA GLY A 134 12.32 -10.46 14.95
C GLY A 134 12.88 -11.08 16.24
N THR A 135 13.81 -10.42 16.94
CA THR A 135 14.41 -10.90 18.21
C THR A 135 14.12 -9.95 19.36
N GLU A 136 14.21 -10.35 20.63
CA GLU A 136 13.99 -9.44 21.78
C GLU A 136 14.87 -8.16 21.74
N GLY A 137 16.00 -8.19 21.04
CA GLY A 137 16.88 -7.03 20.85
C GLY A 137 16.19 -5.80 20.23
N HIS A 138 15.12 -5.97 19.46
CA HIS A 138 14.36 -4.85 18.88
C HIS A 138 13.60 -4.03 19.95
N ASN A 139 13.44 -4.57 21.16
CA ASN A 139 12.81 -3.88 22.29
C ASN A 139 13.79 -2.99 23.08
N LYS A 140 15.08 -2.97 22.71
CA LYS A 140 16.09 -2.16 23.41
C LYS A 140 15.71 -0.67 23.40
N LYS A 141 15.62 -0.08 24.59
CA LYS A 141 15.41 1.36 24.78
C LYS A 141 16.74 2.10 24.93
N PHE A 142 16.83 3.28 24.33
CA PHE A 142 17.99 4.15 24.31
C PHE A 142 17.75 5.38 25.18
N PRO A 143 18.77 5.87 25.90
CA PRO A 143 18.64 7.11 26.65
C PRO A 143 18.39 8.29 25.71
N GLY A 144 17.60 9.25 26.17
CA GLY A 144 17.32 10.48 25.45
C GLY A 144 16.77 11.55 26.38
N TYR A 145 16.31 12.63 25.78
CA TYR A 145 15.64 13.73 26.50
C TYR A 145 14.42 14.21 25.72
N ILE A 146 13.39 14.67 26.43
CA ILE A 146 12.20 15.28 25.83
C ILE A 146 11.87 16.62 26.49
N SER A 147 11.50 17.59 25.65
CA SER A 147 10.73 18.77 26.07
C SER A 147 9.34 18.73 25.42
N VAL A 148 8.30 18.83 26.24
CA VAL A 148 6.91 18.96 25.80
C VAL A 148 6.48 20.40 26.00
N ILE A 149 6.09 21.09 24.93
CA ILE A 149 5.74 22.51 24.93
C ILE A 149 4.28 22.66 24.49
N ASP A 150 3.47 23.27 25.34
CA ASP A 150 2.02 23.38 25.15
C ASP A 150 1.56 24.77 25.58
N ALA A 151 1.05 25.57 24.63
CA ALA A 151 0.54 26.92 24.92
C ALA A 151 -0.61 26.89 25.94
N ARG A 152 -1.42 25.82 25.91
CA ARG A 152 -2.54 25.59 26.85
C ARG A 152 -2.09 25.16 28.24
N CYS A 153 -0.80 24.91 28.42
CA CYS A 153 -0.19 24.60 29.71
C CYS A 153 -0.82 23.38 30.44
N ARG A 154 -1.20 22.34 29.70
CA ARG A 154 -1.94 21.17 30.24
C ARG A 154 -1.05 20.07 30.82
N THR A 155 0.26 20.30 30.92
CA THR A 155 1.23 19.30 31.40
C THR A 155 1.50 19.48 32.90
N LYS A 156 1.47 18.38 33.69
CA LYS A 156 1.63 18.40 35.16
C LYS A 156 2.53 17.26 35.68
N LEU A 157 3.38 17.55 36.67
CA LEU A 157 4.24 16.57 37.36
C LEU A 157 3.52 15.84 38.50
N LYS A 158 3.96 14.62 38.81
CA LYS A 158 3.53 13.87 40.01
C LYS A 158 3.92 14.65 41.27
N ASN A 159 2.91 15.15 41.99
CA ASN A 159 3.01 15.88 43.26
C ASN A 159 3.45 17.36 43.21
N SER A 160 3.41 18.03 42.04
CA SER A 160 3.55 19.49 42.01
C SER A 160 2.18 20.16 41.92
N GLU A 161 1.87 21.06 42.86
CA GLU A 161 0.74 22.00 42.76
C GLU A 161 0.91 23.05 41.66
N VAL A 162 2.06 23.04 40.94
CA VAL A 162 2.31 23.93 39.82
C VAL A 162 1.50 23.44 38.61
N GLU A 163 0.24 23.85 38.55
CA GLU A 163 -0.54 23.83 37.32
C GLU A 163 0.05 24.85 36.33
N GLY A 164 -0.04 24.55 35.04
CA GLY A 164 0.19 25.57 34.02
C GLY A 164 1.63 25.70 33.51
N MET A 165 2.44 24.62 33.49
CA MET A 165 3.75 24.70 32.84
C MET A 165 3.61 24.65 31.30
N ALA A 166 4.00 25.74 30.64
CA ALA A 166 4.10 25.81 29.18
C ALA A 166 5.19 24.87 28.61
N CYS A 167 6.13 24.42 29.45
CA CYS A 167 7.18 23.49 29.08
C CYS A 167 7.46 22.47 30.19
N PHE A 168 7.42 21.19 29.82
CA PHE A 168 7.81 20.06 30.64
C PHE A 168 9.06 19.42 30.06
N ASN A 169 9.91 18.89 30.95
CA ASN A 169 11.21 18.37 30.62
C ASN A 169 11.45 17.06 31.35
N SER A 170 11.95 16.04 30.64
CA SER A 170 12.28 14.75 31.24
C SER A 170 13.43 14.08 30.51
N GLU A 171 14.25 13.35 31.25
CA GLU A 171 15.03 12.27 30.65
C GLU A 171 14.07 11.20 30.15
N ILE A 172 14.44 10.49 29.08
CA ILE A 172 13.60 9.44 28.51
C ILE A 172 14.41 8.18 28.21
N ARG A 173 13.70 7.07 28.12
CA ARG A 173 14.12 5.85 27.42
C ARG A 173 13.22 5.69 26.21
N THR A 174 13.80 5.72 25.02
CA THR A 174 13.04 5.69 23.76
C THR A 174 13.49 4.58 22.83
N ARG A 175 12.57 4.07 22.00
CA ARG A 175 12.86 3.07 20.98
C ARG A 175 11.98 3.26 19.75
N LEU A 176 12.44 2.75 18.61
CA LEU A 176 11.61 2.61 17.43
C LEU A 176 10.50 1.60 17.70
N ARG A 177 9.33 1.81 17.07
CA ARG A 177 8.19 0.91 17.17
C ARG A 177 7.49 0.73 15.83
N GLY A 178 6.69 -0.34 15.77
CA GLY A 178 5.92 -0.74 14.59
C GLY A 178 6.73 -1.69 13.72
N ALA A 179 6.12 -2.80 13.28
CA ALA A 179 6.81 -3.86 12.55
C ALA A 179 7.23 -3.40 11.15
N THR A 180 6.23 -3.15 10.29
CA THR A 180 6.42 -2.70 8.90
C THR A 180 6.81 -1.23 8.81
N THR A 181 6.38 -0.42 9.78
CA THR A 181 6.64 1.03 9.81
C THR A 181 7.99 1.40 10.43
N GLY A 182 8.64 0.49 11.18
CA GLY A 182 9.92 0.76 11.84
C GLY A 182 11.08 1.05 10.88
N SER A 183 10.99 0.63 9.61
CA SER A 183 11.99 0.90 8.56
C SER A 183 11.63 2.09 7.64
N GLN A 184 10.56 2.83 7.96
CA GLN A 184 10.14 3.98 7.15
C GLN A 184 11.00 5.22 7.47
N PRO A 185 11.17 6.16 6.52
CA PRO A 185 11.92 7.38 6.75
C PRO A 185 11.44 8.21 7.95
N LYS A 186 10.12 8.21 8.19
CA LYS A 186 9.49 8.84 9.34
C LYS A 186 9.09 7.76 10.35
N GLN A 187 9.82 7.70 11.45
CA GLN A 187 9.75 6.58 12.39
C GLN A 187 8.86 6.89 13.59
N SER A 188 8.08 5.89 14.01
CA SER A 188 7.28 5.98 15.24
C SER A 188 8.13 5.63 16.48
N LEU A 189 7.83 6.26 17.62
CA LEU A 189 8.59 6.10 18.87
C LEU A 189 7.72 5.61 20.02
N ASN A 190 8.28 4.74 20.86
CA ASN A 190 7.83 4.54 22.24
C ASN A 190 8.70 5.39 23.15
N ILE A 191 8.09 6.15 24.06
CA ILE A 191 8.77 7.08 24.96
C ILE A 191 8.43 6.71 26.40
N SER A 192 9.44 6.39 27.20
CA SER A 192 9.31 6.21 28.64
C SER A 192 9.96 7.37 29.37
N LEU A 193 9.23 8.05 30.24
CA LEU A 193 9.71 9.16 31.05
C LEU A 193 10.54 8.62 32.23
N VAL A 194 11.69 9.24 32.46
CA VAL A 194 12.65 8.85 33.50
C VAL A 194 13.12 10.07 34.27
N LYS A 195 13.35 9.87 35.57
CA LYS A 195 14.04 10.81 36.44
C LYS A 195 14.98 10.05 37.36
N ASP A 196 16.26 10.42 37.35
CA ASP A 196 17.29 9.80 38.21
C ASP A 196 17.37 8.27 38.07
N GLY A 197 17.10 7.76 36.85
CA GLY A 197 17.10 6.33 36.52
C GLY A 197 15.77 5.60 36.75
N GLU A 198 14.80 6.22 37.43
CA GLU A 198 13.50 5.64 37.78
C GLU A 198 12.37 6.14 36.85
N SER A 199 11.31 5.33 36.70
CA SER A 199 10.11 5.72 35.96
C SER A 199 9.47 6.99 36.54
N LEU A 200 9.11 7.94 35.67
CA LEU A 200 8.44 9.19 36.03
C LEU A 200 7.02 9.24 35.46
N ASP A 201 6.00 9.01 36.28
CA ASP A 201 4.64 9.27 35.81
C ASP A 201 4.38 10.79 35.72
N ALA A 202 3.81 11.25 34.60
CA ALA A 202 3.37 12.63 34.43
C ALA A 202 2.05 12.72 33.65
N HIS A 203 1.30 13.79 33.85
CA HIS A 203 0.21 14.15 32.94
C HIS A 203 0.81 14.94 31.78
N LEU A 204 0.85 14.36 30.58
CA LEU A 204 1.29 15.08 29.38
C LEU A 204 0.07 15.55 28.59
N LEU A 205 0.03 16.84 28.22
CA LEU A 205 -1.03 17.45 27.39
C LEU A 205 -2.47 17.27 27.91
N GLY A 206 -2.65 17.02 29.21
CA GLY A 206 -3.95 16.80 29.84
C GLY A 206 -4.46 15.35 29.82
N TYR A 207 -3.66 14.40 29.33
CA TYR A 207 -4.01 12.98 29.32
C TYR A 207 -3.65 12.28 30.64
N ARG A 208 -3.90 10.96 30.69
CA ARG A 208 -3.68 10.12 31.86
C ARG A 208 -2.27 10.29 32.42
N LYS A 209 -2.13 10.09 33.72
CA LYS A 209 -0.82 10.07 34.38
C LYS A 209 -0.12 8.76 34.06
N ASP A 210 0.99 8.83 33.34
CA ASP A 210 1.80 7.65 33.02
C ASP A 210 3.24 8.01 32.66
N ASP A 211 4.12 7.02 32.69
CA ASP A 211 5.51 7.12 32.25
C ASP A 211 5.68 6.71 30.78
N ASP A 212 4.82 5.84 30.25
CA ASP A 212 4.93 5.30 28.89
C ASP A 212 3.93 5.91 27.91
N TRP A 213 4.46 6.43 26.80
CA TRP A 213 3.73 7.15 25.76
C TRP A 213 4.11 6.68 24.36
N ILE A 214 3.18 6.84 23.42
CA ILE A 214 3.34 6.46 22.02
C ILE A 214 3.34 7.72 21.16
N LEU A 215 4.29 7.77 20.24
CA LEU A 215 4.38 8.82 19.23
C LEU A 215 4.32 8.16 17.84
N SER A 216 3.14 8.17 17.22
CA SER A 216 2.87 7.52 15.94
C SER A 216 3.07 8.49 14.77
N ALA A 217 3.87 8.05 13.79
CA ALA A 217 4.22 8.84 12.61
C ALA A 217 3.11 8.90 11.55
N GLU A 218 2.24 7.89 11.53
CA GLU A 218 1.19 7.69 10.53
C GLU A 218 1.70 7.82 9.08
N TYR A 219 2.94 7.36 8.84
CA TYR A 219 3.68 7.68 7.62
C TYR A 219 3.03 7.10 6.35
N LEU A 220 2.41 5.92 6.43
CA LEU A 220 1.74 5.27 5.29
C LEU A 220 0.30 5.76 5.09
N ASP A 221 -0.29 6.43 6.07
CA ASP A 221 -1.64 7.00 5.99
C ASP A 221 -1.59 8.38 5.33
N PHE A 222 -2.16 8.49 4.13
CA PHE A 222 -2.12 9.70 3.31
C PHE A 222 -2.85 10.88 3.96
N SER A 223 -3.74 10.61 4.92
CA SER A 223 -4.48 11.60 5.70
C SER A 223 -3.80 11.96 7.03
N ARG A 224 -2.85 11.13 7.50
CA ARG A 224 -2.27 11.13 8.86
C ARG A 224 -3.27 10.96 10.00
N MET A 225 -4.56 10.70 9.73
CA MET A 225 -5.62 10.75 10.75
C MET A 225 -6.45 9.48 10.93
N ARG A 226 -6.42 8.50 10.01
CA ARG A 226 -7.30 7.30 10.03
C ARG A 226 -7.28 6.61 11.40
N ASN A 227 -6.08 6.30 11.88
CA ASN A 227 -5.90 5.58 13.14
C ASN A 227 -6.51 6.34 14.34
N ARG A 228 -6.30 7.67 14.43
CA ARG A 228 -6.83 8.49 15.53
C ARG A 228 -8.34 8.70 15.42
N VAL A 229 -8.84 8.98 14.21
CA VAL A 229 -10.27 9.12 13.91
C VAL A 229 -11.02 7.86 14.31
N LEU A 230 -10.56 6.68 13.85
CA LEU A 230 -11.23 5.42 14.17
C LEU A 230 -11.10 5.03 15.63
N MET A 231 -9.98 5.32 16.29
CA MET A 231 -9.85 5.05 17.71
C MET A 231 -10.77 5.95 18.56
N ASP A 232 -10.97 7.21 18.17
CA ASP A 232 -11.93 8.09 18.85
C ASP A 232 -13.37 7.57 18.69
N LEU A 233 -13.74 7.18 17.47
CA LEU A 233 -15.04 6.57 17.17
C LEU A 233 -15.23 5.25 17.93
N TRP A 234 -14.23 4.37 17.95
CA TRP A 234 -14.28 3.10 18.67
C TRP A 234 -14.54 3.31 20.16
N THR A 235 -13.83 4.24 20.81
CA THR A 235 -14.04 4.52 22.24
C THR A 235 -15.40 5.18 22.56
N ALA A 236 -16.06 5.76 21.56
CA ALA A 236 -17.42 6.27 21.67
C ALA A 236 -18.47 5.15 21.46
N VAL A 237 -18.22 4.25 20.51
CA VAL A 237 -19.10 3.12 20.21
C VAL A 237 -19.09 2.08 21.34
N ASP A 238 -17.90 1.67 21.79
CA ASP A 238 -17.71 0.57 22.74
C ASP A 238 -17.03 1.07 24.04
N PRO A 239 -17.81 1.57 25.01
CA PRO A 239 -17.28 1.88 26.33
C PRO A 239 -16.97 0.58 27.10
N LEU A 240 -16.13 0.67 28.14
CA LEU A 240 -15.85 -0.48 29.00
C LEU A 240 -17.16 -1.04 29.61
N PRO A 241 -17.41 -2.36 29.57
CA PRO A 241 -18.68 -2.95 30.01
C PRO A 241 -18.82 -3.02 31.54
N TYR A 242 -17.96 -2.32 32.26
CA TYR A 242 -17.89 -2.32 33.71
C TYR A 242 -17.45 -0.96 34.25
N ALA A 243 -17.69 -0.75 35.55
CA ALA A 243 -17.37 0.51 36.22
C ALA A 243 -15.91 0.94 36.02
N ARG A 244 -15.76 2.22 35.69
CA ARG A 244 -14.48 2.93 35.60
C ARG A 244 -14.14 3.54 36.95
N ASP A 245 -12.87 3.51 37.29
CA ASP A 245 -12.30 4.17 38.45
C ASP A 245 -11.96 5.63 38.12
N ASN A 246 -11.69 5.95 36.84
CA ASN A 246 -11.30 7.29 36.37
C ASN A 246 -11.75 7.55 34.91
N ASP A 247 -11.82 8.82 34.51
CA ASP A 247 -12.33 9.24 33.19
C ASP A 247 -11.45 8.85 32.00
N TYR A 248 -10.15 8.62 32.23
CA TYR A 248 -9.24 8.19 31.16
C TYR A 248 -9.40 6.71 30.80
N GLN A 249 -10.11 5.93 31.60
CA GLN A 249 -10.31 4.51 31.32
C GLN A 249 -11.33 4.35 30.19
N CYS A 250 -10.92 3.68 29.13
CA CYS A 250 -11.76 3.39 27.96
C CYS A 250 -11.22 2.17 27.23
N ASN A 251 -12.03 1.59 26.35
CA ASN A 251 -11.64 0.45 25.53
C ASN A 251 -10.81 0.91 24.31
N GLY A 252 -9.60 1.42 24.51
CA GLY A 252 -8.78 1.95 23.42
C GLY A 252 -7.72 2.93 23.91
N THR A 253 -7.28 3.85 23.05
CA THR A 253 -6.33 4.92 23.44
C THR A 253 -6.95 6.30 23.33
N GLN A 254 -6.36 7.26 24.04
CA GLN A 254 -6.62 8.69 23.91
C GLN A 254 -5.34 9.41 23.52
N GLY A 255 -5.46 10.48 22.73
CA GLY A 255 -4.32 11.27 22.29
C GLY A 255 -4.69 12.44 21.40
N GLU A 256 -3.68 13.20 20.96
CA GLU A 256 -3.82 14.35 20.07
C GLU A 256 -2.64 14.46 19.10
N PHE A 257 -2.78 15.31 18.08
CA PHE A 257 -1.70 15.60 17.15
C PHE A 257 -0.73 16.64 17.71
N VAL A 258 0.55 16.47 17.40
CA VAL A 258 1.66 17.31 17.83
C VAL A 258 2.65 17.51 16.67
N GLU A 259 3.47 18.55 16.73
CA GLU A 259 4.63 18.70 15.84
C GLU A 259 5.92 18.30 16.57
N VAL A 260 6.80 17.58 15.87
CA VAL A 260 7.96 16.94 16.49
C VAL A 260 9.25 17.49 15.92
N PHE A 261 10.23 17.67 16.82
CA PHE A 261 11.59 18.05 16.51
C PHE A 261 12.54 16.99 17.04
N ILE A 262 13.36 16.40 16.17
CA ILE A 262 14.36 15.41 16.56
C ILE A 262 15.73 15.96 16.21
N ASN A 263 16.65 15.95 17.17
CA ASN A 263 18.05 16.36 16.93
C ASN A 263 18.21 17.76 16.32
N GLY A 264 17.37 18.70 16.76
CA GLY A 264 17.40 20.10 16.33
C GLY A 264 16.81 20.36 14.95
N GLY A 265 16.17 19.36 14.32
CA GLY A 265 15.48 19.48 13.05
C GLY A 265 13.99 19.17 13.16
N TYR A 266 13.16 19.89 12.40
CA TYR A 266 11.73 19.62 12.29
C TYR A 266 11.47 18.27 11.61
N PHE A 267 10.59 17.46 12.21
CA PHE A 267 10.30 16.08 11.79
C PHE A 267 8.83 15.87 11.37
N GLY A 268 7.99 16.89 11.41
CA GLY A 268 6.60 16.80 10.96
C GLY A 268 5.59 16.54 12.07
N MET A 269 4.38 16.21 11.64
CA MET A 269 3.22 15.94 12.50
C MET A 269 3.23 14.51 13.02
N TYR A 270 2.83 14.28 14.26
CA TYR A 270 2.68 12.95 14.85
C TYR A 270 1.39 12.88 15.67
N CYS A 271 0.88 11.68 15.88
CA CYS A 271 -0.16 11.43 16.86
C CYS A 271 0.48 10.98 18.18
N PHE A 272 0.30 11.75 19.24
CA PHE A 272 0.79 11.45 20.59
C PHE A 272 -0.34 10.83 21.41
N THR A 273 -0.17 9.58 21.84
CA THR A 273 -1.21 8.83 22.53
C THR A 273 -0.69 8.16 23.79
N ASP A 274 -1.62 7.85 24.70
CA ASP A 274 -1.39 6.81 25.68
C ASP A 274 -1.38 5.40 25.05
N LYS A 275 -1.24 4.35 25.88
CA LYS A 275 -1.25 2.94 25.44
C LYS A 275 -2.39 2.14 26.06
N ILE A 276 -2.78 1.07 25.37
CA ILE A 276 -3.64 0.01 25.91
C ILE A 276 -2.80 -0.80 26.90
N ASP A 277 -3.25 -0.83 28.14
CA ASP A 277 -2.63 -1.58 29.23
C ASP A 277 -3.67 -1.90 30.31
N ARG A 278 -3.20 -2.59 31.35
CA ARG A 278 -4.00 -2.93 32.54
C ARG A 278 -4.71 -1.71 33.16
N LYS A 279 -4.05 -0.55 33.25
CA LYS A 279 -4.61 0.66 33.88
C LYS A 279 -5.74 1.22 33.00
N LYS A 280 -5.55 1.23 31.67
CA LYS A 280 -6.49 1.76 30.67
C LYS A 280 -7.79 0.98 30.65
N LEU A 281 -7.70 -0.35 30.66
CA LEU A 281 -8.84 -1.26 30.62
C LEU A 281 -9.41 -1.60 32.01
N ASN A 282 -8.94 -0.96 33.09
CA ASN A 282 -9.35 -1.24 34.47
C ASN A 282 -9.26 -2.73 34.89
N LEU A 283 -8.22 -3.45 34.44
CA LEU A 283 -8.00 -4.85 34.81
C LEU A 283 -7.42 -4.95 36.23
N LYS A 284 -7.80 -5.99 36.99
CA LYS A 284 -7.35 -6.17 38.37
C LYS A 284 -5.88 -6.61 38.42
N LYS A 285 -5.05 -5.87 39.16
CA LYS A 285 -3.61 -6.18 39.35
C LYS A 285 -3.43 -7.60 39.90
N THR A 286 -2.36 -8.30 39.58
CA THR A 286 -1.95 -9.55 40.20
C THR A 286 -1.80 -9.32 41.70
N LYS A 287 -2.22 -10.28 42.52
CA LYS A 287 -1.80 -10.27 43.93
C LYS A 287 -0.49 -11.01 44.01
N GLU A 288 0.57 -10.27 44.34
CA GLU A 288 1.90 -10.82 44.56
C GLU A 288 1.86 -11.85 45.70
N ALA A 289 2.73 -12.85 45.62
CA ALA A 289 2.90 -13.81 46.69
C ALA A 289 3.34 -13.11 47.98
N THR A 290 2.94 -13.65 49.12
CA THR A 290 3.50 -13.30 50.43
C THR A 290 4.14 -14.55 51.03
N ASP A 291 4.85 -14.42 52.14
CA ASP A 291 5.42 -15.55 52.88
C ASP A 291 4.38 -16.63 53.25
N THR A 292 3.09 -16.28 53.23
CA THR A 292 1.99 -17.16 53.66
C THR A 292 0.94 -17.43 52.58
N THR A 293 1.03 -16.80 51.40
CA THR A 293 0.03 -16.96 50.34
C THR A 293 0.68 -17.00 48.96
N PRO A 294 0.29 -17.91 48.07
CA PRO A 294 0.80 -17.94 46.70
C PRO A 294 0.36 -16.71 45.91
N GLU A 295 1.06 -16.46 44.81
CA GLU A 295 0.64 -15.47 43.81
C GLU A 295 -0.75 -15.80 43.26
N VAL A 296 -1.56 -14.77 43.00
CA VAL A 296 -2.88 -14.92 42.41
C VAL A 296 -3.01 -14.02 41.19
N LEU A 297 -2.95 -14.64 40.01
CA LEU A 297 -3.27 -14.00 38.73
C LEU A 297 -4.75 -13.58 38.73
N ARG A 298 -5.02 -12.35 38.26
CA ARG A 298 -6.36 -11.75 38.25
C ARG A 298 -6.72 -11.24 36.85
N GLY A 299 -6.34 -10.01 36.53
CA GLY A 299 -6.54 -9.45 35.20
C GLY A 299 -5.50 -9.98 34.22
N MET A 300 -5.89 -10.18 32.96
CA MET A 300 -5.04 -10.69 31.90
C MET A 300 -5.21 -9.84 30.64
N LEU A 301 -4.14 -9.65 29.86
CA LEU A 301 -4.14 -8.91 28.61
C LEU A 301 -3.20 -9.58 27.60
N TRP A 302 -3.73 -9.91 26.43
CA TRP A 302 -2.96 -10.43 25.30
C TRP A 302 -3.19 -9.56 24.07
N LYS A 303 -2.14 -9.37 23.28
CA LYS A 303 -2.20 -8.68 22.00
C LYS A 303 -2.11 -9.72 20.88
N ALA A 304 -3.05 -9.68 19.96
CA ALA A 304 -2.97 -10.40 18.69
C ALA A 304 -1.83 -9.78 17.86
N ASN A 305 -0.75 -10.55 17.69
CA ASN A 305 0.52 -10.09 17.15
C ASN A 305 0.71 -10.47 15.67
N TRP A 306 0.45 -11.73 15.31
CA TRP A 306 0.55 -12.18 13.93
C TRP A 306 -0.58 -13.13 13.53
N GLU A 307 -0.86 -13.19 12.23
CA GLU A 307 -1.99 -13.94 11.71
C GLU A 307 -1.76 -15.47 11.83
N CYS A 308 -2.65 -16.17 12.53
CA CYS A 308 -2.69 -17.62 12.69
C CYS A 308 -4.05 -18.09 13.23
N SER A 309 -4.34 -19.39 13.18
CA SER A 309 -5.63 -19.97 13.60
C SER A 309 -6.00 -19.66 15.05
N GLU A 310 -5.01 -19.58 15.93
CA GLU A 310 -5.18 -19.25 17.36
C GLU A 310 -5.59 -17.79 17.54
N VAL A 311 -5.08 -16.89 16.69
CA VAL A 311 -5.46 -15.47 16.70
C VAL A 311 -6.83 -15.26 16.06
N TYR A 312 -7.25 -16.14 15.15
CA TYR A 312 -8.62 -16.12 14.63
C TYR A 312 -9.63 -16.72 15.60
N LEU A 313 -9.15 -17.29 16.72
CA LEU A 313 -9.92 -18.04 17.72
C LEU A 313 -10.63 -19.28 17.17
N GLY A 314 -10.02 -20.02 16.24
CA GLY A 314 -10.68 -21.21 15.69
C GLY A 314 -9.96 -22.55 15.86
N SER A 315 -8.64 -22.59 16.02
CA SER A 315 -7.94 -23.83 16.41
C SER A 315 -6.55 -23.54 16.98
N TYR A 316 -5.97 -24.55 17.65
CA TYR A 316 -4.58 -24.57 18.10
C TYR A 316 -3.97 -25.96 17.89
N ASP A 317 -2.67 -26.02 17.60
CA ASP A 317 -1.97 -27.29 17.36
C ASP A 317 -1.72 -28.04 18.68
N GLU A 318 -1.13 -27.33 19.65
CA GLU A 318 -0.80 -27.83 20.98
C GLU A 318 -1.05 -26.74 22.03
N ARG A 319 -1.41 -27.14 23.25
CA ARG A 319 -1.57 -26.19 24.36
C ARG A 319 -0.22 -25.56 24.73
N PRO A 320 -0.22 -24.29 25.16
CA PRO A 320 0.99 -23.56 25.52
C PRO A 320 1.70 -24.16 26.73
N THR A 321 3.03 -24.18 26.69
CA THR A 321 3.89 -24.50 27.84
C THR A 321 3.93 -23.40 28.90
N ASN A 322 3.44 -22.20 28.56
CA ASN A 322 3.34 -21.03 29.44
C ASN A 322 4.69 -20.58 30.04
N ASP A 323 5.76 -20.68 29.25
CA ASP A 323 7.13 -20.32 29.61
C ASP A 323 7.72 -19.21 28.72
N SER A 324 6.90 -18.58 27.89
CA SER A 324 7.25 -17.45 27.01
C SER A 324 6.11 -16.44 26.98
N PHE A 325 6.40 -15.13 26.98
CA PHE A 325 5.37 -14.10 26.76
C PHE A 325 4.79 -14.10 25.33
N LEU A 326 5.28 -14.98 24.46
CA LEU A 326 4.90 -15.11 23.06
C LEU A 326 4.43 -16.54 22.77
N TRP A 327 3.23 -16.69 22.21
CA TRP A 327 2.68 -18.00 21.83
C TRP A 327 1.54 -17.86 20.82
N PRO A 328 1.32 -18.81 19.90
CA PRO A 328 2.22 -19.90 19.51
C PRO A 328 3.35 -19.38 18.62
N TYR A 329 4.48 -20.09 18.61
CA TYR A 329 5.51 -19.88 17.58
C TYR A 329 5.05 -20.51 16.26
N LYS A 330 5.11 -19.76 15.17
CA LYS A 330 4.77 -20.24 13.82
C LYS A 330 6.02 -20.26 12.95
N ALA A 331 6.59 -21.46 12.81
CA ALA A 331 7.84 -21.70 12.10
C ALA A 331 7.80 -21.25 10.62
N SER A 332 6.64 -21.35 9.96
CA SER A 332 6.46 -20.97 8.56
C SER A 332 6.66 -19.48 8.28
N LYS A 333 6.52 -18.63 9.30
CA LYS A 333 6.68 -17.17 9.17
C LYS A 333 7.71 -16.57 10.13
N ASP A 334 8.33 -17.40 10.99
CA ASP A 334 9.21 -16.97 12.09
C ASP A 334 8.55 -15.87 12.94
N THR A 335 7.28 -16.08 13.30
CA THR A 335 6.47 -15.13 14.07
C THR A 335 5.70 -15.81 15.20
N TYR A 336 5.11 -15.00 16.07
CA TYR A 336 4.25 -15.45 17.16
C TYR A 336 2.85 -14.89 17.05
N GLY A 337 1.84 -15.74 17.30
CA GLY A 337 0.43 -15.38 17.20
C GLY A 337 0.01 -14.33 18.23
N TRP A 338 0.19 -14.62 19.52
CA TRP A 338 -0.15 -13.76 20.65
C TRP A 338 1.07 -13.29 21.43
N GLU A 339 0.95 -12.11 22.04
CA GLU A 339 1.89 -11.56 23.02
C GLU A 339 1.15 -11.24 24.31
N GLN A 340 1.52 -11.83 25.45
CA GLN A 340 0.97 -11.48 26.75
C GLN A 340 1.56 -10.13 27.20
N LYS A 341 0.67 -9.16 27.42
CA LYS A 341 0.99 -7.79 27.83
C LYS A 341 0.74 -7.54 29.31
N TYR A 342 -0.05 -8.39 29.95
CA TYR A 342 -0.28 -8.33 31.37
C TYR A 342 -0.78 -9.69 31.89
N PRO A 343 -0.25 -10.18 33.04
CA PRO A 343 0.92 -9.68 33.76
C PRO A 343 2.21 -9.85 32.95
N ASP A 344 3.19 -8.98 33.18
CA ASP A 344 4.43 -8.88 32.41
C ASP A 344 5.70 -8.81 33.29
N ASP A 345 5.57 -9.06 34.60
CA ASP A 345 6.70 -8.92 35.53
C ASP A 345 7.66 -10.12 35.46
N THR A 346 7.13 -11.35 35.41
CA THR A 346 7.92 -12.58 35.44
C THR A 346 7.32 -13.68 34.58
N ILE A 347 8.17 -14.58 34.07
CA ILE A 347 7.72 -15.67 33.21
C ILE A 347 6.76 -16.65 33.90
N THR A 348 6.83 -16.77 35.21
CA THR A 348 5.89 -17.58 36.01
C THR A 348 4.45 -17.07 35.99
N GLN A 349 4.24 -15.85 35.48
CA GLN A 349 2.92 -15.25 35.31
C GLN A 349 2.36 -15.39 33.89
N VAL A 350 3.10 -16.00 32.96
CA VAL A 350 2.62 -16.30 31.61
C VAL A 350 1.50 -17.31 31.68
N PHE A 351 0.39 -17.04 30.98
CA PHE A 351 -0.76 -17.92 31.00
C PHE A 351 -1.63 -17.72 29.76
N PHE A 352 -1.51 -18.63 28.79
CA PHE A 352 -2.26 -18.62 27.54
C PHE A 352 -3.39 -19.67 27.50
N ASP A 353 -3.48 -20.57 28.48
CA ASP A 353 -4.58 -21.54 28.61
C ASP A 353 -5.98 -20.94 28.44
N PRO A 354 -6.29 -19.72 28.96
CA PRO A 354 -7.59 -19.10 28.75
C PRO A 354 -7.94 -18.90 27.27
N ILE A 355 -6.95 -18.64 26.40
CA ILE A 355 -7.19 -18.51 24.96
C ILE A 355 -7.58 -19.86 24.36
N CYS A 356 -6.88 -20.95 24.73
CA CYS A 356 -7.26 -22.30 24.31
C CYS A 356 -8.66 -22.67 24.79
N ASP A 357 -8.98 -22.37 26.05
CA ASP A 357 -10.30 -22.65 26.62
C ASP A 357 -11.40 -21.87 25.88
N LEU A 358 -11.13 -20.63 25.46
CA LEU A 358 -12.04 -19.83 24.63
C LEU A 358 -12.20 -20.39 23.22
N ILE A 359 -11.13 -20.91 22.61
CA ILE A 359 -11.18 -21.59 21.30
C ILE A 359 -12.05 -22.84 21.41
N ASP A 360 -11.77 -23.71 22.39
CA ASP A 360 -12.55 -24.94 22.65
C ASP A 360 -14.03 -24.61 22.90
N PHE A 361 -14.31 -23.48 23.55
CA PHE A 361 -15.67 -23.02 23.82
C PHE A 361 -16.48 -22.67 22.56
N PHE A 362 -15.84 -22.18 21.48
CA PHE A 362 -16.57 -21.87 20.23
C PHE A 362 -17.16 -23.13 19.55
N ASP A 363 -16.57 -24.30 19.79
CA ASP A 363 -17.04 -25.59 19.27
C ASP A 363 -17.93 -26.34 20.27
N ALA A 364 -18.13 -25.80 21.47
CA ALA A 364 -18.93 -26.43 22.51
C ALA A 364 -20.41 -26.53 22.10
N SER A 365 -21.04 -27.68 22.35
CA SER A 365 -22.43 -27.94 21.97
C SER A 365 -23.44 -26.99 22.62
N ASP A 366 -23.10 -26.40 23.77
CA ASP A 366 -23.92 -25.48 24.54
C ASP A 366 -23.58 -24.00 24.30
N PHE A 367 -22.61 -23.68 23.42
CA PHE A 367 -22.18 -22.32 23.07
C PHE A 367 -23.36 -21.35 22.91
N LYS A 368 -24.37 -21.74 22.11
CA LYS A 368 -25.58 -20.95 21.83
C LYS A 368 -26.29 -20.42 23.07
N THR A 369 -26.23 -21.19 24.15
CA THR A 369 -26.95 -20.92 25.38
C THR A 369 -26.07 -20.30 26.46
N THR A 370 -24.73 -20.44 26.37
CA THR A 370 -23.79 -20.06 27.43
C THR A 370 -22.76 -19.02 27.02
N TYR A 371 -22.74 -18.54 25.77
CA TYR A 371 -21.73 -17.58 25.30
C TYR A 371 -21.63 -16.29 26.10
N ASN A 372 -22.74 -15.85 26.71
CA ASN A 372 -22.77 -14.65 27.54
C ASN A 372 -22.02 -14.81 28.87
N ASP A 373 -21.66 -16.02 29.28
CA ASP A 373 -20.77 -16.27 30.42
C ASP A 373 -19.29 -16.09 30.05
N TRP A 374 -18.99 -16.17 28.76
CA TRP A 374 -17.64 -16.07 28.18
C TRP A 374 -17.36 -14.73 27.50
N LEU A 375 -18.38 -14.06 26.98
CA LEU A 375 -18.22 -12.87 26.16
C LEU A 375 -19.09 -11.73 26.66
N TYR A 376 -18.60 -10.49 26.51
CA TYR A 376 -19.44 -9.32 26.63
C TYR A 376 -20.22 -9.13 25.32
N GLU A 377 -21.49 -9.56 25.29
CA GLU A 377 -22.36 -9.57 24.09
C GLU A 377 -22.28 -8.28 23.27
N GLN A 378 -22.42 -7.13 23.94
CA GLN A 378 -22.40 -5.82 23.30
C GLN A 378 -21.05 -5.53 22.64
N ASN A 379 -19.95 -5.88 23.28
CA ASN A 379 -18.61 -5.69 22.74
C ASN A 379 -18.35 -6.59 21.53
N VAL A 380 -18.87 -7.83 21.53
CA VAL A 380 -18.82 -8.71 20.35
C VAL A 380 -19.59 -8.09 19.17
N ILE A 381 -20.81 -7.60 19.43
CA ILE A 381 -21.63 -6.94 18.40
C ILE A 381 -20.92 -5.70 17.84
N ASP A 382 -20.41 -4.83 18.72
CA ASP A 382 -19.75 -3.59 18.32
C ASP A 382 -18.42 -3.87 17.59
N PHE A 383 -17.62 -4.84 18.05
CA PHE A 383 -16.41 -5.30 17.36
C PHE A 383 -16.72 -5.79 15.93
N MET A 384 -17.75 -6.63 15.77
CA MET A 384 -18.19 -7.13 14.47
C MET A 384 -18.64 -5.98 13.56
N ILE A 385 -19.52 -5.10 14.05
CA ILE A 385 -20.01 -3.94 13.28
C ILE A 385 -18.84 -3.05 12.84
N PHE A 386 -17.92 -2.73 13.75
CA PHE A 386 -16.82 -1.81 13.48
C PHE A 386 -15.85 -2.36 12.42
N ILE A 387 -15.57 -3.67 12.45
CA ILE A 387 -14.77 -4.33 11.41
C ILE A 387 -15.43 -4.21 10.03
N GLN A 388 -16.74 -4.46 9.95
CA GLN A 388 -17.46 -4.42 8.67
C GLN A 388 -17.62 -2.98 8.15
N ALA A 389 -17.94 -2.03 9.04
CA ALA A 389 -18.20 -0.64 8.69
C ALA A 389 -16.98 0.06 8.09
N PHE A 390 -15.78 -0.21 8.63
CA PHE A 390 -14.55 0.52 8.30
C PHE A 390 -13.55 -0.26 7.45
N GLN A 391 -13.91 -1.45 6.95
CA GLN A 391 -13.04 -2.31 6.16
C GLN A 391 -11.75 -2.69 6.91
N LEU A 392 -11.90 -3.19 8.14
CA LEU A 392 -10.75 -3.54 8.98
C LEU A 392 -10.24 -4.95 8.68
N LEU A 393 -9.67 -5.12 7.49
CA LEU A 393 -9.20 -6.41 6.97
C LEU A 393 -8.16 -7.07 7.87
N ASP A 394 -7.29 -6.27 8.50
CA ASP A 394 -6.20 -6.74 9.32
C ASP A 394 -6.62 -7.01 10.77
N ASN A 395 -7.62 -6.26 11.28
CA ASN A 395 -8.06 -6.34 12.69
C ASN A 395 -8.84 -7.61 13.03
N GLN A 396 -9.34 -8.32 12.03
CA GLN A 396 -9.92 -9.65 12.20
C GLN A 396 -8.83 -10.74 12.25
N LYS A 397 -7.58 -10.41 11.91
CA LYS A 397 -6.45 -11.34 11.76
C LYS A 397 -5.31 -11.12 12.76
N LYS A 398 -5.15 -9.89 13.22
CA LYS A 398 -4.18 -9.43 14.23
C LYS A 398 -4.61 -8.03 14.70
N ASN A 399 -3.75 -7.27 15.39
CA ASN A 399 -4.03 -5.85 15.69
C ASN A 399 -5.32 -5.62 16.52
N TYR A 400 -5.54 -6.50 17.48
CA TYR A 400 -6.51 -6.30 18.55
C TYR A 400 -5.96 -6.89 19.85
N TYR A 401 -6.59 -6.58 20.98
CA TYR A 401 -6.29 -7.16 22.27
C TYR A 401 -7.47 -7.98 22.76
N LEU A 402 -7.15 -9.05 23.48
CA LEU A 402 -8.09 -9.82 24.27
C LEU A 402 -7.74 -9.61 25.74
N SER A 403 -8.74 -9.38 26.58
CA SER A 403 -8.50 -9.17 28.01
C SER A 403 -9.57 -9.78 28.90
N MET A 404 -9.14 -10.18 30.10
CA MET A 404 -10.03 -10.58 31.19
C MET A 404 -9.84 -9.59 32.33
N ARG A 405 -10.93 -8.99 32.83
CA ARG A 405 -10.84 -8.02 33.92
C ARG A 405 -10.38 -8.66 35.23
N ASN A 406 -10.97 -9.80 35.58
CA ASN A 406 -10.59 -10.60 36.73
C ASN A 406 -11.04 -12.06 36.57
N ARG A 407 -10.12 -12.93 36.16
CA ARG A 407 -10.38 -14.35 35.89
C ARG A 407 -10.94 -15.16 37.07
N ASN A 408 -10.79 -14.63 38.29
CA ASN A 408 -11.26 -15.33 39.51
C ASN A 408 -12.70 -14.99 39.89
N THR A 409 -13.32 -14.00 39.23
CA THR A 409 -14.72 -13.60 39.51
C THR A 409 -15.61 -13.66 38.28
N GLU A 410 -15.04 -13.58 37.08
CA GLU A 410 -15.76 -13.71 35.83
C GLU A 410 -14.88 -14.42 34.79
N HIS A 411 -15.51 -15.13 33.86
CA HIS A 411 -14.83 -15.79 32.75
C HIS A 411 -15.07 -15.04 31.44
N LYS A 412 -15.14 -13.69 31.48
CA LYS A 412 -15.49 -12.88 30.30
C LYS A 412 -14.28 -12.25 29.62
N TYR A 413 -14.28 -12.34 28.29
CA TYR A 413 -13.29 -11.72 27.43
C TYR A 413 -13.82 -10.42 26.80
N LEU A 414 -12.97 -9.38 26.81
CA LEU A 414 -13.18 -8.10 26.16
C LEU A 414 -12.24 -7.96 24.96
N PHE A 415 -12.78 -7.61 23.79
CA PHE A 415 -12.03 -7.26 22.59
C PHE A 415 -11.74 -5.76 22.55
N THR A 416 -10.50 -5.39 22.25
CA THR A 416 -10.06 -3.99 22.09
C THR A 416 -9.33 -3.83 20.76
N LEU A 417 -9.81 -2.92 19.90
CA LEU A 417 -9.17 -2.65 18.61
C LEU A 417 -7.85 -1.87 18.74
N TRP A 418 -6.96 -2.04 17.76
CA TRP A 418 -5.64 -1.40 17.71
C TRP A 418 -5.17 -1.22 16.25
N ASP A 419 -4.32 -0.24 15.95
CA ASP A 419 -3.66 -0.10 14.63
C ASP A 419 -4.67 -0.09 13.45
N LEU A 420 -5.41 1.02 13.32
CA LEU A 420 -6.60 1.16 12.46
C LEU A 420 -6.36 2.00 11.20
N ASP A 421 -5.10 2.17 10.80
CA ASP A 421 -4.70 2.98 9.65
C ASP A 421 -5.03 2.32 8.29
N GLY A 422 -4.98 0.99 8.20
CA GLY A 422 -5.42 0.22 7.04
C GLY A 422 -6.96 0.09 6.96
N SER A 423 -7.64 1.20 6.68
CA SER A 423 -9.10 1.31 6.74
C SER A 423 -9.67 2.28 5.69
N MET A 424 -11.00 2.29 5.56
CA MET A 424 -11.77 3.28 4.78
C MET A 424 -11.23 3.48 3.35
N GLY A 425 -11.10 2.36 2.61
CA GLY A 425 -10.66 2.38 1.22
C GLY A 425 -9.15 2.36 1.02
N ARG A 426 -8.31 2.29 2.07
CA ARG A 426 -6.86 2.05 1.95
C ARG A 426 -6.43 0.81 2.73
N LEU A 427 -5.46 0.07 2.19
CA LEU A 427 -4.81 -1.06 2.86
C LEU A 427 -3.66 -0.54 3.74
N ALA A 428 -3.12 -1.40 4.63
CA ALA A 428 -2.03 -1.06 5.56
C ALA A 428 -0.74 -0.51 4.89
N GLY A 429 -0.58 -0.72 3.58
CA GLY A 429 0.51 -0.14 2.78
C GLY A 429 0.24 1.26 2.22
N GLY A 430 -0.95 1.84 2.47
CA GLY A 430 -1.41 3.10 1.90
C GLY A 430 -2.04 2.99 0.50
N SER A 431 -1.95 1.82 -0.15
CA SER A 431 -2.59 1.58 -1.45
C SER A 431 -4.11 1.59 -1.32
N GLU A 432 -4.79 2.07 -2.36
CA GLU A 432 -6.25 2.01 -2.41
C GLU A 432 -6.72 0.55 -2.46
N SER A 433 -7.71 0.24 -1.64
CA SER A 433 -8.46 -1.01 -1.75
C SER A 433 -9.37 -0.88 -2.97
N THR A 434 -9.36 -1.85 -3.88
CA THR A 434 -10.23 -1.82 -5.05
C THR A 434 -11.70 -1.90 -4.60
N THR A 435 -12.50 -0.89 -4.92
CA THR A 435 -13.95 -0.85 -4.64
C THR A 435 -14.76 -1.83 -5.48
N THR A 436 -14.10 -2.49 -6.45
CA THR A 436 -14.67 -3.54 -7.31
C THR A 436 -14.53 -4.94 -6.74
N ASP A 437 -13.64 -5.17 -5.76
CA ASP A 437 -13.53 -6.46 -5.08
C ASP A 437 -14.56 -6.53 -3.94
N SER A 438 -15.77 -6.94 -4.28
CA SER A 438 -16.88 -7.11 -3.31
C SER A 438 -16.53 -8.04 -2.15
N LYS A 439 -15.47 -8.85 -2.26
CA LYS A 439 -14.95 -9.68 -1.16
C LYS A 439 -14.39 -8.86 -0.01
N GLN A 440 -13.93 -7.63 -0.24
CA GLN A 440 -13.33 -6.75 0.76
C GLN A 440 -14.30 -5.72 1.33
N LEU A 441 -15.56 -5.71 0.88
CA LEU A 441 -16.60 -4.81 1.38
C LEU A 441 -17.42 -5.50 2.48
N ALA A 442 -18.30 -4.77 3.15
CA ALA A 442 -19.06 -5.24 4.29
C ALA A 442 -19.69 -6.64 4.07
N TRP A 443 -19.37 -7.56 4.97
CA TRP A 443 -19.72 -8.98 4.94
C TRP A 443 -19.31 -9.72 3.66
N GLY A 444 -18.29 -9.23 2.97
CA GLY A 444 -17.60 -9.96 1.93
C GLY A 444 -16.73 -11.08 2.51
N GLU A 445 -16.29 -11.99 1.64
CA GLU A 445 -15.48 -13.16 1.99
C GLU A 445 -14.23 -12.80 2.82
N LYS A 446 -13.54 -11.70 2.46
CA LYS A 446 -12.30 -11.27 3.11
C LYS A 446 -12.51 -10.53 4.43
N LEU A 447 -13.74 -10.18 4.80
CA LEU A 447 -14.11 -9.61 6.11
C LEU A 447 -14.86 -10.64 6.98
N GLY A 448 -14.66 -11.93 6.74
CA GLY A 448 -15.27 -13.03 7.50
C GLY A 448 -14.31 -14.08 8.03
N TYR A 449 -12.99 -13.81 8.07
CA TYR A 449 -11.97 -14.81 8.43
C TYR A 449 -11.88 -15.13 9.92
N HIS A 450 -12.27 -14.20 10.79
CA HIS A 450 -12.22 -14.44 12.24
C HIS A 450 -13.29 -15.46 12.66
N HIS A 451 -12.92 -16.47 13.43
CA HIS A 451 -13.84 -17.56 13.83
C HIS A 451 -15.06 -17.06 14.61
N LEU A 452 -14.88 -16.08 15.51
CA LEU A 452 -15.97 -15.33 16.16
C LEU A 452 -17.02 -14.86 15.13
N ILE A 453 -16.60 -14.20 14.05
CA ILE A 453 -17.50 -13.72 12.99
C ILE A 453 -18.19 -14.90 12.30
N HIS A 454 -17.46 -15.99 12.03
CA HIS A 454 -18.02 -17.20 11.44
C HIS A 454 -19.14 -17.82 12.30
N VAL A 455 -18.85 -18.07 13.58
CA VAL A 455 -19.80 -18.69 14.53
C VAL A 455 -21.08 -17.87 14.65
N PHE A 456 -20.97 -16.55 14.77
CA PHE A 456 -22.13 -15.66 14.90
C PHE A 456 -22.87 -15.39 13.56
N LYS A 457 -22.23 -15.61 12.41
CA LYS A 457 -22.92 -15.62 11.10
C LYS A 457 -23.68 -16.92 10.87
N ASN A 458 -23.14 -18.05 11.32
CA ASN A 458 -23.67 -19.36 11.00
C ASN A 458 -24.94 -19.68 11.83
N LYS A 459 -26.09 -19.84 11.16
CA LYS A 459 -27.38 -20.19 11.79
C LYS A 459 -27.30 -21.48 12.63
N LYS A 460 -26.41 -22.41 12.27
CA LYS A 460 -26.18 -23.65 13.02
C LYS A 460 -25.52 -23.41 14.37
N TYR A 461 -24.74 -22.34 14.55
CA TYR A 461 -23.93 -22.13 15.76
C TYR A 461 -24.33 -20.89 16.58
N ARG A 462 -24.97 -19.88 15.97
CA ARG A 462 -25.37 -18.65 16.69
C ARG A 462 -26.65 -18.78 17.53
N PRO A 463 -26.83 -17.92 18.56
CA PRO A 463 -28.11 -17.70 19.23
C PRO A 463 -29.17 -17.16 18.26
N ALA A 464 -30.44 -17.57 18.44
CA ALA A 464 -31.52 -17.23 17.50
C ALA A 464 -31.86 -15.73 17.46
N ASP A 465 -31.68 -15.01 18.57
CA ASP A 465 -31.96 -13.59 18.74
C ASP A 465 -30.77 -12.68 18.36
N PHE A 466 -29.58 -13.25 18.15
CA PHE A 466 -28.37 -12.50 17.83
C PHE A 466 -28.51 -11.62 16.56
N PRO A 467 -29.12 -12.08 15.44
CA PRO A 467 -29.34 -11.24 14.27
C PRO A 467 -30.13 -9.98 14.54
N THR A 468 -31.19 -10.08 15.35
CA THR A 468 -31.98 -8.92 15.75
C THR A 468 -31.15 -7.93 16.56
N LYS A 469 -30.29 -8.42 17.47
CA LYS A 469 -29.42 -7.57 18.29
C LYS A 469 -28.40 -6.80 17.46
N ILE A 470 -27.69 -7.46 16.55
CA ILE A 470 -26.72 -6.78 15.68
C ILE A 470 -27.39 -5.82 14.69
N ASN A 471 -28.57 -6.17 14.15
CA ASN A 471 -29.36 -5.27 13.29
C ASN A 471 -29.78 -4.01 14.05
N ASN A 472 -30.40 -4.15 15.22
CA ASN A 472 -30.83 -3.02 16.04
C ASN A 472 -29.66 -2.11 16.44
N ARG A 473 -28.51 -2.72 16.78
CA ARG A 473 -27.31 -1.96 17.12
C ARG A 473 -26.76 -1.20 15.92
N TRP A 474 -26.72 -1.80 14.74
CA TRP A 474 -26.30 -1.12 13.52
C TRP A 474 -27.27 0.02 13.12
N GLU A 475 -28.58 -0.18 13.21
CA GLU A 475 -29.58 0.87 12.96
C GLU A 475 -29.37 2.08 13.89
N TYR A 476 -29.07 1.84 15.15
CA TYR A 476 -28.71 2.90 16.09
C TYR A 476 -27.40 3.59 15.69
N LEU A 477 -26.30 2.83 15.57
CA LEU A 477 -24.98 3.40 15.33
C LEU A 477 -24.89 4.16 14.01
N SER A 478 -25.47 3.64 12.92
CA SER A 478 -25.47 4.26 11.59
C SER A 478 -26.24 5.59 11.53
N THR A 479 -27.04 5.90 12.54
CA THR A 479 -27.75 7.19 12.69
C THR A 479 -27.22 8.07 13.82
N HIS A 480 -26.24 7.59 14.59
CA HIS A 480 -25.64 8.27 15.74
C HIS A 480 -24.12 8.35 15.59
N GLU A 481 -23.35 7.62 16.41
CA GLU A 481 -21.88 7.69 16.48
C GLU A 481 -21.22 7.35 15.15
N LEU A 482 -21.80 6.42 14.38
CA LEU A 482 -21.30 5.98 13.09
C LEU A 482 -22.07 6.58 11.90
N SER A 483 -22.90 7.59 12.12
CA SER A 483 -23.51 8.33 11.00
C SER A 483 -22.42 9.00 10.15
N LEU A 484 -22.62 9.03 8.82
CA LEU A 484 -21.64 9.62 7.91
C LEU A 484 -21.37 11.10 8.22
N SER A 485 -22.39 11.83 8.71
CA SER A 485 -22.25 13.22 9.14
C SER A 485 -21.38 13.34 10.41
N ASN A 486 -21.57 12.48 11.41
CA ASN A 486 -20.72 12.49 12.60
C ASN A 486 -19.27 12.08 12.28
N ILE A 487 -19.08 11.04 11.46
CA ILE A 487 -17.74 10.60 11.04
C ILE A 487 -17.04 11.72 10.27
N ARG A 488 -17.72 12.34 9.29
CA ARG A 488 -17.19 13.50 8.55
C ARG A 488 -16.83 14.64 9.51
N ALA A 489 -17.67 14.95 10.49
CA ALA A 489 -17.38 16.02 11.46
C ALA A 489 -16.11 15.73 12.31
N VAL A 490 -15.89 14.47 12.71
CA VAL A 490 -14.67 14.06 13.42
C VAL A 490 -13.44 14.20 12.51
N MET A 491 -13.54 13.81 11.25
CA MET A 491 -12.47 13.97 10.26
C MET A 491 -12.17 15.46 9.98
N GLU A 492 -13.19 16.27 9.73
CA GLU A 492 -13.07 17.70 9.46
C GLU A 492 -12.50 18.46 10.65
N LYS A 493 -12.80 18.04 11.89
CA LYS A 493 -12.14 18.59 13.08
C LYS A 493 -10.61 18.47 12.98
N TYR A 494 -10.10 17.31 12.56
CA TYR A 494 -8.65 17.10 12.40
C TYR A 494 -8.10 17.77 11.13
N GLY A 495 -8.79 17.66 9.99
CA GLY A 495 -8.38 18.34 8.76
C GLY A 495 -8.29 19.86 8.92
N ASN A 496 -9.24 20.46 9.63
CA ASN A 496 -9.22 21.88 9.97
C ASN A 496 -8.09 22.21 10.94
N LEU A 497 -7.82 21.36 11.94
CA LEU A 497 -6.67 21.55 12.83
C LEU A 497 -5.34 21.53 12.06
N PHE A 498 -5.17 20.61 11.11
CA PHE A 498 -3.93 20.45 10.33
C PHE A 498 -3.70 21.63 9.40
N THR A 499 -4.77 22.10 8.75
CA THR A 499 -4.72 23.25 7.84
C THR A 499 -4.54 24.56 8.63
N SER A 500 -5.35 24.77 9.67
CA SER A 500 -5.31 26.03 10.44
C SER A 500 -4.03 26.21 11.25
N SER A 501 -3.37 25.13 11.69
CA SER A 501 -2.03 25.21 12.31
C SER A 501 -0.90 25.49 11.31
N GLY A 502 -1.18 25.40 10.00
CA GLY A 502 -0.18 25.36 8.94
C GLY A 502 0.70 24.10 8.96
N ALA A 503 0.42 23.13 9.83
CA ALA A 503 1.25 21.94 10.01
C ALA A 503 1.17 21.01 8.80
N TRP A 504 0.03 20.97 8.09
CA TRP A 504 -0.14 20.16 6.88
C TRP A 504 0.86 20.53 5.78
N GLU A 505 1.00 21.82 5.46
CA GLU A 505 1.95 22.28 4.44
C GLU A 505 3.39 21.96 4.84
N ARG A 506 3.72 22.08 6.12
CA ARG A 506 5.05 21.72 6.64
C ARG A 506 5.31 20.21 6.60
N GLU A 507 4.30 19.40 6.90
CA GLU A 507 4.34 17.93 6.80
C GLU A 507 4.62 17.50 5.35
N LYS A 508 3.86 18.03 4.38
CA LYS A 508 4.08 17.78 2.95
C LYS A 508 5.47 18.20 2.50
N ALA A 509 5.90 19.41 2.85
CA ALA A 509 7.20 19.95 2.46
C ALA A 509 8.37 19.18 3.09
N ARG A 510 8.19 18.58 4.27
CA ARG A 510 9.24 17.78 4.92
C ARG A 510 9.35 16.39 4.31
N TRP A 511 8.23 15.76 4.01
CA TRP A 511 8.16 14.35 3.61
C TRP A 511 7.85 14.17 2.12
N VAL A 512 8.35 15.09 1.27
CA VAL A 512 8.20 15.05 -0.19
C VAL A 512 8.60 13.68 -0.74
N PRO A 513 7.81 13.09 -1.66
CA PRO A 513 8.12 11.81 -2.30
C PRO A 513 9.47 11.84 -3.02
N THR A 514 10.53 11.33 -2.39
CA THR A 514 11.80 11.11 -3.09
C THR A 514 11.79 9.71 -3.69
N TYR A 515 12.11 9.64 -4.99
CA TYR A 515 11.91 8.50 -5.89
C TYR A 515 12.76 7.24 -5.57
N ARG A 516 13.38 7.13 -4.40
CA ARG A 516 14.39 6.08 -4.11
C ARG A 516 14.08 5.10 -2.97
N LYS A 517 13.06 5.31 -2.14
CA LYS A 517 12.60 4.29 -1.16
C LYS A 517 11.11 4.49 -0.86
N GLY A 518 10.24 3.74 -1.53
CA GLY A 518 8.80 3.66 -1.22
C GLY A 518 8.09 5.03 -1.16
N ILE A 519 7.64 5.52 -2.32
CA ILE A 519 6.85 6.77 -2.37
C ILE A 519 5.56 6.58 -1.57
N VAL A 520 5.47 7.20 -0.40
CA VAL A 520 4.17 7.52 0.20
C VAL A 520 3.72 8.83 -0.42
N LYS A 521 2.61 8.79 -1.17
CA LYS A 521 1.89 9.98 -1.61
C LYS A 521 1.18 10.55 -0.38
N ILE A 522 1.46 11.77 0.02
CA ILE A 522 0.58 12.50 0.96
C ILE A 522 -0.47 13.24 0.14
N ALA A 523 -1.69 13.40 0.65
CA ALA A 523 -2.71 14.17 -0.05
C ALA A 523 -2.34 15.66 -0.10
N ASP A 524 -2.76 16.38 -1.14
CA ASP A 524 -2.46 17.80 -1.26
C ASP A 524 -3.19 18.58 -0.17
N THR A 525 -4.42 18.18 0.17
CA THR A 525 -5.15 18.73 1.31
C THR A 525 -5.69 17.60 2.17
N PRO A 526 -5.92 17.82 3.48
CA PRO A 526 -6.63 16.84 4.31
C PRO A 526 -8.01 16.54 3.72
N GLN A 527 -8.67 17.55 3.14
CA GLN A 527 -10.03 17.43 2.60
C GLN A 527 -10.14 16.39 1.48
N GLN A 528 -9.14 16.27 0.59
CA GLN A 528 -9.13 15.26 -0.46
C GLN A 528 -9.25 13.83 0.11
N GLU A 529 -8.52 13.51 1.18
CA GLU A 529 -8.61 12.20 1.82
C GLU A 529 -9.88 12.04 2.65
N ILE A 530 -10.41 13.11 3.24
CA ILE A 530 -11.70 13.08 3.93
C ILE A 530 -12.80 12.70 2.93
N ASP A 531 -12.84 13.35 1.77
CA ASP A 531 -13.84 13.06 0.75
C ASP A 531 -13.68 11.64 0.19
N PHE A 532 -12.44 11.18 -0.04
CA PHE A 532 -12.16 9.79 -0.40
C PHE A 532 -12.71 8.79 0.64
N MET A 533 -12.42 9.01 1.93
CA MET A 533 -12.90 8.13 3.01
C MET A 533 -14.43 8.13 3.10
N ILE A 534 -15.07 9.29 2.95
CA ILE A 534 -16.53 9.38 3.01
C ILE A 534 -17.18 8.71 1.79
N SER A 535 -16.67 8.93 0.58
CA SER A 535 -17.19 8.24 -0.61
C SER A 535 -17.04 6.72 -0.50
N PHE A 536 -15.93 6.24 0.08
CA PHE A 536 -15.78 4.82 0.39
C PHE A 536 -16.84 4.35 1.40
N LEU A 537 -17.04 5.08 2.49
CA LEU A 537 -18.00 4.72 3.53
C LEU A 537 -19.44 4.73 3.01
N GLU A 538 -19.81 5.67 2.14
CA GLU A 538 -21.11 5.70 1.47
C GLU A 538 -21.38 4.40 0.70
N LEU A 539 -20.41 3.95 -0.10
CA LEU A 539 -20.48 2.68 -0.82
C LEU A 539 -20.59 1.49 0.15
N ASN A 540 -19.67 1.42 1.11
CA ASN A 540 -19.59 0.28 2.03
C ASN A 540 -20.83 0.18 2.92
N TYR A 541 -21.36 1.31 3.41
CA TYR A 541 -22.58 1.37 4.20
C TYR A 541 -23.81 1.01 3.38
N GLY A 542 -23.87 1.37 2.10
CA GLY A 542 -24.91 0.93 1.18
C GLY A 542 -25.01 -0.61 1.16
N ILE A 543 -23.87 -1.28 0.98
CA ILE A 543 -23.77 -2.74 0.97
C ILE A 543 -24.07 -3.33 2.35
N PHE A 544 -23.53 -2.74 3.42
CA PHE A 544 -23.79 -3.18 4.78
C PHE A 544 -25.30 -3.15 5.06
N ASN A 545 -25.97 -2.04 4.75
CA ASN A 545 -27.41 -1.88 4.93
C ASN A 545 -28.22 -2.90 4.13
N GLU A 546 -27.86 -3.17 2.88
CA GLU A 546 -28.53 -4.16 2.04
C GLU A 546 -28.43 -5.57 2.64
N LYS A 547 -27.24 -5.96 3.09
CA LYS A 547 -26.99 -7.29 3.67
C LYS A 547 -27.65 -7.46 5.04
N MET A 548 -27.75 -6.41 5.85
CA MET A 548 -28.43 -6.43 7.15
C MET A 548 -29.95 -6.57 7.00
N LYS A 549 -30.56 -5.88 6.02
CA LYS A 549 -32.02 -5.96 5.74
C LYS A 549 -32.47 -7.33 5.27
N THR A 550 -31.62 -8.05 4.56
CA THR A 550 -31.96 -9.33 3.91
C THR A 550 -31.57 -10.55 4.75
N ASP A 551 -30.96 -10.35 5.93
CA ASP A 551 -30.24 -11.39 6.68
C ASP A 551 -29.18 -12.14 5.84
N ASN A 552 -28.84 -11.65 4.64
CA ASN A 552 -27.86 -12.26 3.74
C ASN A 552 -26.43 -12.11 4.26
N TRP A 553 -26.19 -11.21 5.22
CA TRP A 553 -24.92 -11.20 5.95
C TRP A 553 -24.63 -12.55 6.63
N ALA A 554 -25.67 -13.33 6.97
CA ALA A 554 -25.55 -14.68 7.53
C ALA A 554 -25.33 -15.80 6.49
N HIS A 555 -25.45 -15.50 5.18
CA HIS A 555 -25.51 -16.49 4.09
C HIS A 555 -24.41 -16.30 3.02
N SER A 556 -23.48 -15.36 3.21
CA SER A 556 -22.37 -15.15 2.26
C SER A 556 -21.51 -16.41 2.12
N PRO A 557 -21.20 -16.87 0.88
CA PRO A 557 -20.45 -18.10 0.65
C PRO A 557 -19.10 -18.03 1.35
N TYR A 558 -18.88 -19.02 2.20
CA TYR A 558 -17.60 -19.29 2.82
C TYR A 558 -16.77 -20.12 1.83
N VAL A 559 -15.51 -19.77 1.67
CA VAL A 559 -14.55 -20.67 1.03
C VAL A 559 -13.97 -21.54 2.15
N GLU A 560 -14.49 -22.76 2.26
CA GLU A 560 -14.04 -23.80 3.20
C GLU A 560 -12.57 -24.22 2.99
N SER A 561 -11.94 -23.80 1.89
CA SER A 561 -10.64 -24.31 1.45
C SER A 561 -9.43 -23.83 2.24
N ASP A 562 -9.54 -22.76 3.03
CA ASP A 562 -8.38 -22.19 3.76
C ASP A 562 -8.29 -22.66 5.22
N TYR A 563 -9.34 -23.30 5.75
CA TYR A 563 -9.35 -23.86 7.12
C TYR A 563 -9.02 -25.36 7.14
N ILE A 564 -9.28 -26.08 6.05
CA ILE A 564 -8.98 -27.52 5.90
C ILE A 564 -7.73 -27.71 5.04
N LYS A 565 -6.59 -27.15 5.46
CA LYS A 565 -5.29 -27.52 4.87
C LYS A 565 -4.38 -28.36 5.76
N GLU A 566 -4.84 -28.80 6.93
CA GLU A 566 -4.12 -29.80 7.74
C GLU A 566 -5.00 -30.91 8.34
N GLN A 567 -6.14 -31.23 7.74
CA GLN A 567 -6.78 -32.54 7.91
C GLN A 567 -7.35 -33.03 6.59
N THR A 568 -6.55 -33.74 5.79
CA THR A 568 -7.07 -34.55 4.68
C THR A 568 -7.89 -35.71 5.24
N PRO A 569 -9.15 -35.92 4.79
CA PRO A 569 -9.78 -37.23 4.90
C PRO A 569 -9.00 -38.19 3.99
N SER A 570 -8.46 -39.24 4.59
CA SER A 570 -7.68 -40.30 3.96
C SER A 570 -8.37 -40.84 2.69
N ALA A 571 -7.70 -40.73 1.53
CA ALA A 571 -8.19 -41.24 0.25
C ALA A 571 -8.24 -42.78 0.22
N LEU A 572 -9.29 -43.32 -0.40
CA LEU A 572 -9.40 -44.73 -0.81
C LEU A 572 -8.38 -45.01 -1.92
N TYR A 573 -7.62 -46.10 -1.86
CA TYR A 573 -6.71 -46.49 -2.94
C TYR A 573 -7.28 -47.69 -3.72
N ILE A 574 -7.40 -47.53 -5.03
CA ILE A 574 -7.65 -48.64 -5.97
C ILE A 574 -6.29 -49.04 -6.53
N ILE A 575 -5.87 -50.29 -6.27
CA ILE A 575 -4.64 -50.84 -6.85
C ILE A 575 -5.04 -52.08 -7.67
N GLY A 576 -5.15 -51.92 -8.98
CA GLY A 576 -5.66 -52.97 -9.86
C GLY A 576 -7.16 -53.20 -9.68
N ASN A 577 -7.59 -54.46 -9.53
CA ASN A 577 -9.00 -54.84 -9.32
C ASN A 577 -9.40 -54.93 -7.84
N ASP A 578 -8.51 -54.62 -6.89
CA ASP A 578 -8.79 -54.69 -5.45
C ASP A 578 -8.86 -53.27 -4.84
N VAL A 579 -9.82 -53.09 -3.92
CA VAL A 579 -9.98 -51.90 -3.08
C VAL A 579 -9.45 -52.22 -1.67
N VAL A 580 -8.48 -51.46 -1.18
CA VAL A 580 -7.89 -51.67 0.16
C VAL A 580 -8.17 -50.44 1.04
N SER A 581 -8.85 -50.67 2.16
CA SER A 581 -9.03 -49.70 3.26
C SER A 581 -7.97 -49.93 4.34
N LYS A 582 -7.55 -48.87 5.04
CA LYS A 582 -6.56 -48.95 6.14
C LYS A 582 -7.18 -49.12 7.54
N HIS A 583 -8.51 -49.28 7.64
CA HIS A 583 -9.21 -49.55 8.90
C HIS A 583 -9.87 -50.94 8.89
N GLU A 584 -9.76 -51.66 10.00
CA GLU A 584 -10.25 -53.05 10.20
C GLU A 584 -11.79 -53.19 10.15
N ASP A 585 -12.54 -52.08 10.08
CA ASP A 585 -14.00 -52.06 10.24
C ASP A 585 -14.79 -51.76 8.95
N CYS A 586 -14.14 -51.71 7.78
CA CYS A 586 -14.80 -51.46 6.49
C CYS A 586 -14.94 -52.74 5.65
N THR A 587 -16.17 -53.13 5.32
CA THR A 587 -16.47 -54.19 4.34
C THR A 587 -16.91 -53.58 3.02
N VAL A 588 -16.19 -53.85 1.93
CA VAL A 588 -16.56 -53.46 0.56
C VAL A 588 -16.92 -54.74 -0.21
N THR A 589 -18.10 -54.78 -0.84
CA THR A 589 -18.52 -55.92 -1.69
C THR A 589 -18.70 -55.43 -3.12
N MET A 590 -18.02 -56.04 -4.09
CA MET A 590 -18.23 -55.75 -5.52
C MET A 590 -19.06 -56.86 -6.16
N THR A 591 -20.10 -56.48 -6.93
CA THR A 591 -20.84 -57.38 -7.82
C THR A 591 -20.86 -56.82 -9.24
N GLY A 592 -20.26 -57.53 -10.21
CA GLY A 592 -20.45 -57.29 -11.65
C GLY A 592 -19.19 -57.47 -12.51
N THR A 593 -19.31 -58.25 -13.58
CA THR A 593 -18.27 -58.53 -14.59
C THR A 593 -18.26 -57.44 -15.67
N VAL A 594 -17.07 -56.98 -16.10
CA VAL A 594 -16.89 -55.95 -17.14
C VAL A 594 -16.63 -56.60 -18.50
N ASP A 595 -17.50 -56.34 -19.47
CA ASP A 595 -17.19 -56.46 -20.90
C ASP A 595 -17.32 -55.09 -21.59
N ARG A 596 -16.46 -54.90 -22.58
CA ARG A 596 -16.05 -53.66 -23.27
C ARG A 596 -17.18 -52.74 -23.75
N GLU A 597 -17.14 -51.47 -23.33
CA GLU A 597 -17.42 -50.18 -24.03
C GLU A 597 -17.71 -49.09 -22.96
N PRO A 598 -17.39 -47.79 -23.18
CA PRO A 598 -17.56 -46.76 -22.16
C PRO A 598 -19.02 -46.31 -22.12
N VAL A 599 -19.74 -46.72 -21.07
CA VAL A 599 -21.08 -46.20 -20.76
C VAL A 599 -20.96 -45.20 -19.61
N GLU A 600 -21.51 -44.01 -19.82
CA GLU A 600 -21.83 -43.01 -18.80
C GLU A 600 -22.58 -43.64 -17.63
N GLY A 601 -22.13 -43.37 -16.40
CA GLY A 601 -22.91 -43.55 -15.18
C GLY A 601 -22.46 -44.70 -14.28
N ILE A 602 -21.83 -44.34 -13.15
CA ILE A 602 -22.01 -45.05 -11.89
C ILE A 602 -22.27 -44.02 -10.79
N THR A 603 -23.33 -44.30 -10.05
CA THR A 603 -24.00 -43.58 -8.97
C THR A 603 -23.61 -44.18 -7.62
N GLU A 604 -23.52 -43.30 -6.61
CA GLU A 604 -23.59 -43.55 -5.14
C GLU A 604 -22.40 -44.19 -4.40
N ILE A 605 -21.95 -43.49 -3.35
CA ILE A 605 -21.16 -44.00 -2.22
C ILE A 605 -22.02 -43.76 -0.97
N GLU A 606 -22.44 -44.82 -0.29
CA GLU A 606 -23.21 -44.75 0.95
C GLU A 606 -22.25 -44.65 2.15
N TYR A 607 -22.36 -43.58 2.94
CA TYR A 607 -21.77 -43.50 4.29
C TYR A 607 -22.86 -43.73 5.33
N ALA A 608 -22.49 -44.33 6.47
CA ALA A 608 -23.41 -44.80 7.51
C ALA A 608 -24.29 -43.73 8.21
N ASN A 609 -24.25 -42.48 7.79
CA ASN A 609 -25.02 -41.37 8.38
C ASN A 609 -25.77 -40.67 7.25
N GLY A 610 -27.01 -41.10 6.96
CA GLY A 610 -27.70 -40.78 5.72
C GLY A 610 -28.31 -39.37 5.64
N ASP A 611 -27.68 -38.49 4.88
CA ASP A 611 -28.27 -37.25 4.35
C ASP A 611 -27.81 -37.05 2.89
N MET A 612 -28.78 -36.89 1.96
CA MET A 612 -28.56 -36.68 0.52
C MET A 612 -29.09 -35.32 0.06
N SER A 613 -28.41 -34.67 -0.90
CA SER A 613 -29.06 -33.73 -1.84
C SER A 613 -28.34 -33.66 -3.19
N VAL A 614 -29.10 -33.85 -4.28
CA VAL A 614 -28.72 -33.71 -5.69
C VAL A 614 -29.52 -32.55 -6.30
N VAL A 615 -28.92 -31.70 -7.14
CA VAL A 615 -29.66 -30.78 -8.03
C VAL A 615 -29.23 -31.03 -9.47
N ARG A 616 -30.21 -31.28 -10.35
CA ARG A 616 -30.04 -31.46 -11.80
C ARG A 616 -30.21 -30.14 -12.55
N GLU A 617 -29.46 -30.00 -13.63
CA GLU A 617 -29.60 -28.99 -14.68
C GLU A 617 -30.81 -29.31 -15.56
N GLU A 618 -31.82 -28.43 -15.63
CA GLU A 618 -32.69 -28.14 -16.79
C GLU A 618 -33.84 -27.19 -16.36
N GLU A 619 -34.27 -26.32 -17.28
CA GLU A 619 -35.38 -25.34 -17.27
C GLU A 619 -35.02 -23.85 -16.99
N ILE A 620 -35.02 -23.04 -18.06
CA ILE A 620 -36.03 -21.98 -18.32
C ILE A 620 -35.77 -21.39 -19.74
N HIS A 621 -36.70 -21.66 -20.66
CA HIS A 621 -36.94 -20.89 -21.88
C HIS A 621 -38.17 -19.97 -21.66
N ASP A 622 -38.22 -18.88 -22.43
CA ASP A 622 -39.35 -17.96 -22.73
C ASP A 622 -39.75 -16.85 -21.73
N TYR A 623 -39.52 -15.57 -22.12
CA TYR A 623 -40.49 -14.45 -22.13
C TYR A 623 -39.88 -13.18 -22.81
N PRO A 624 -40.67 -12.15 -23.21
CA PRO A 624 -40.56 -11.49 -24.51
C PRO A 624 -39.93 -10.07 -24.47
N ILE A 625 -39.45 -9.64 -25.63
CA ILE A 625 -38.96 -8.30 -25.93
C ILE A 625 -40.15 -7.32 -26.02
N ALA A 626 -40.23 -6.38 -25.08
CA ALA A 626 -40.86 -5.06 -25.27
C ALA A 626 -40.56 -4.14 -24.08
N ASP A 627 -39.49 -3.33 -24.20
CA ASP A 627 -39.49 -1.89 -23.94
C ASP A 627 -38.05 -1.37 -23.85
N ILE A 628 -37.56 -0.88 -25.00
CA ILE A 628 -36.31 -0.12 -25.11
C ILE A 628 -36.63 1.33 -24.70
N LYS A 629 -36.05 1.78 -23.58
CA LYS A 629 -35.75 3.20 -23.35
C LYS A 629 -34.34 3.32 -22.77
N GLU A 630 -33.48 3.94 -23.57
CA GLU A 630 -32.13 4.43 -23.24
C GLU A 630 -31.18 3.44 -22.56
N VAL A 631 -30.63 2.52 -23.35
CA VAL A 631 -29.32 1.94 -23.08
C VAL A 631 -28.26 2.94 -23.57
N ARG A 632 -27.70 3.75 -22.67
CA ARG A 632 -26.30 4.18 -22.86
C ARG A 632 -25.47 2.91 -22.68
N THR A 633 -24.92 2.42 -23.78
CA THR A 633 -24.15 1.18 -23.89
C THR A 633 -22.90 1.25 -23.01
N THR A 634 -23.01 0.81 -21.75
CA THR A 634 -21.85 0.27 -21.04
C THR A 634 -21.42 -1.00 -21.76
N HIS A 635 -20.44 -0.89 -22.66
CA HIS A 635 -19.73 -2.04 -23.23
C HIS A 635 -18.96 -2.76 -22.12
N LYS A 636 -19.66 -3.50 -21.26
CA LYS A 636 -19.08 -4.58 -20.47
C LYS A 636 -18.98 -5.82 -21.36
N GLY A 637 -18.10 -5.76 -22.35
CA GLY A 637 -17.55 -6.96 -22.95
C GLY A 637 -16.52 -7.54 -21.97
N ILE A 638 -16.74 -8.76 -21.51
CA ILE A 638 -15.76 -9.53 -20.74
C ILE A 638 -14.63 -9.85 -21.72
N TYR A 639 -13.62 -8.98 -21.77
CA TYR A 639 -12.36 -9.24 -22.48
C TYR A 639 -11.33 -9.63 -21.43
N SER A 640 -11.01 -10.91 -21.37
CA SER A 640 -9.98 -11.44 -20.47
C SER A 640 -8.68 -10.66 -20.66
N THR A 641 -8.14 -10.12 -19.57
CA THR A 641 -6.73 -9.71 -19.49
C THR A 641 -5.85 -10.79 -20.12
N PRO A 642 -4.78 -10.42 -20.86
CA PRO A 642 -3.77 -11.37 -21.28
C PRO A 642 -3.42 -12.28 -20.11
N ALA A 643 -3.59 -13.59 -20.28
CA ALA A 643 -3.50 -14.60 -19.23
C ALA A 643 -2.12 -14.64 -18.55
N PHE A 644 -1.15 -13.89 -19.06
CA PHE A 644 0.19 -13.86 -18.52
C PHE A 644 0.74 -12.44 -18.37
N ILE A 645 0.70 -11.97 -17.13
CA ILE A 645 1.53 -10.90 -16.62
C ILE A 645 2.04 -11.45 -15.28
N PRO A 646 3.37 -11.54 -15.05
CA PRO A 646 3.91 -11.93 -13.75
C PRO A 646 3.21 -11.19 -12.61
N ASP A 647 2.93 -11.81 -11.46
CA ASP A 647 2.16 -11.16 -10.40
C ASP A 647 2.83 -9.85 -9.94
N SER A 648 4.17 -9.85 -9.93
CA SER A 648 5.02 -8.68 -9.70
C SER A 648 4.82 -7.54 -10.71
N LEU A 649 4.37 -7.86 -11.92
CA LEU A 649 4.13 -6.94 -13.02
C LEU A 649 2.65 -6.61 -13.24
N LYS A 650 1.69 -7.41 -12.72
CA LYS A 650 0.23 -7.19 -12.91
C LYS A 650 -0.23 -5.78 -12.55
N ARG A 651 0.35 -5.19 -11.49
CA ARG A 651 0.09 -3.80 -11.07
C ARG A 651 0.35 -2.74 -12.14
N TYR A 652 1.14 -3.06 -13.16
CA TYR A 652 1.50 -2.14 -14.24
C TYR A 652 0.58 -2.24 -15.46
N PHE A 653 -0.31 -3.24 -15.51
CA PHE A 653 -1.17 -3.55 -16.65
C PHE A 653 -2.66 -3.67 -16.31
N ASP A 654 -3.03 -3.26 -15.09
CA ASP A 654 -4.42 -3.09 -14.66
C ASP A 654 -4.91 -1.72 -15.16
N PHE A 655 -5.26 -1.67 -16.45
CA PHE A 655 -5.78 -0.46 -17.09
C PHE A 655 -7.30 -0.43 -16.92
N ASP A 656 -7.76 0.43 -16.04
CA ASP A 656 -9.15 0.88 -16.02
C ASP A 656 -9.20 2.26 -16.70
N THR A 657 -10.00 2.38 -17.75
CA THR A 657 -10.17 3.64 -18.51
C THR A 657 -10.67 4.78 -17.63
N ARG A 658 -11.17 4.50 -16.41
CA ARG A 658 -11.58 5.52 -15.44
C ARG A 658 -10.41 6.11 -14.63
N TYR A 659 -9.20 5.55 -14.74
CA TYR A 659 -8.00 5.97 -13.99
C TYR A 659 -7.05 6.89 -14.77
N PHE A 660 -7.50 7.48 -15.88
CA PHE A 660 -6.82 8.67 -16.42
C PHE A 660 -7.13 9.83 -15.48
N PRO A 661 -6.15 10.40 -14.75
CA PRO A 661 -6.41 11.44 -13.77
C PRO A 661 -6.80 12.73 -14.51
N ALA A 662 -8.10 12.94 -14.74
CA ALA A 662 -8.62 14.27 -14.95
C ALA A 662 -8.94 14.83 -13.57
N THR A 663 -8.06 15.67 -13.03
CA THR A 663 -8.48 16.63 -12.01
C THR A 663 -9.64 17.42 -12.59
N GLU A 664 -10.79 17.42 -11.90
CA GLU A 664 -11.78 18.48 -12.04
C GLU A 664 -11.13 19.81 -11.66
N ALA A 665 -10.60 20.49 -12.67
CA ALA A 665 -10.46 21.94 -12.71
C ALA A 665 -10.27 22.34 -14.17
N VAL A 666 -11.25 23.05 -14.71
CA VAL A 666 -10.98 24.03 -15.76
C VAL A 666 -9.97 25.00 -15.16
N ALA A 667 -8.69 24.80 -15.43
CA ALA A 667 -7.71 25.84 -15.21
C ALA A 667 -8.18 27.04 -16.02
N THR A 668 -8.44 28.17 -15.36
CA THR A 668 -8.42 29.46 -16.05
C THR A 668 -7.07 29.55 -16.75
N VAL A 669 -7.08 29.35 -18.06
CA VAL A 669 -5.90 29.46 -18.90
C VAL A 669 -5.45 30.91 -18.84
N ASP A 670 -4.30 31.14 -18.21
CA ASP A 670 -3.57 32.37 -18.41
C ASP A 670 -3.06 32.37 -19.86
N THR A 671 -3.79 33.08 -20.72
CA THR A 671 -3.46 33.25 -22.15
C THR A 671 -2.22 34.14 -22.37
N SER A 672 -1.53 34.57 -21.30
CA SER A 672 -0.37 35.45 -21.40
C SER A 672 0.98 34.74 -21.56
N PHE A 673 1.04 33.40 -21.53
CA PHE A 673 2.29 32.67 -21.75
C PHE A 673 2.56 32.43 -23.25
N GLN A 674 3.35 33.31 -23.85
CA GLN A 674 3.81 33.23 -25.24
C GLN A 674 5.12 32.44 -25.32
N VAL A 675 5.06 31.15 -25.68
CA VAL A 675 6.19 30.42 -26.27
C VAL A 675 5.85 30.21 -27.75
N GLN A 676 6.65 30.78 -28.65
CA GLN A 676 6.31 30.98 -30.06
C GLN A 676 6.09 29.70 -30.91
N ARG A 677 6.21 28.47 -30.35
CA ARG A 677 6.05 27.21 -31.12
C ARG A 677 5.34 26.07 -30.38
N THR A 678 4.73 26.34 -29.22
CA THR A 678 3.93 25.33 -28.50
C THR A 678 2.45 25.54 -28.82
N VAL A 679 1.80 24.50 -29.33
CA VAL A 679 0.37 24.44 -29.62
C VAL A 679 -0.31 23.67 -28.50
N GLN A 680 -1.25 24.31 -27.80
CA GLN A 680 -2.03 23.62 -26.77
C GLN A 680 -3.26 22.98 -27.40
N VAL A 681 -3.51 21.72 -27.04
CA VAL A 681 -4.72 20.97 -27.41
C VAL A 681 -5.37 20.46 -26.13
N ILE A 682 -6.61 20.88 -25.89
CA ILE A 682 -7.36 20.56 -24.67
C ILE A 682 -8.56 19.72 -25.06
N PHE A 683 -8.59 18.46 -24.64
CA PHE A 683 -9.72 17.55 -24.87
C PHE A 683 -10.74 17.61 -23.73
N ASN A 684 -12.03 17.61 -24.08
CA ASN A 684 -13.14 17.61 -23.14
C ASN A 684 -14.29 16.71 -23.65
N GLY A 685 -14.13 15.39 -23.48
CA GLY A 685 -15.09 14.40 -23.96
C GLY A 685 -15.09 14.35 -25.49
N GLU A 686 -16.19 14.77 -26.11
CA GLU A 686 -16.40 14.74 -27.55
C GLU A 686 -15.92 16.02 -28.27
N GLU A 687 -15.28 16.94 -27.56
CA GLU A 687 -14.79 18.22 -28.08
C GLU A 687 -13.29 18.44 -27.81
N ALA A 688 -12.63 19.23 -28.68
CA ALA A 688 -11.26 19.71 -28.49
C ALA A 688 -11.16 21.23 -28.67
N ILE A 689 -10.24 21.86 -27.92
CA ILE A 689 -9.93 23.28 -28.01
C ILE A 689 -8.44 23.44 -28.33
N VAL A 690 -8.13 24.28 -29.31
CA VAL A 690 -6.74 24.60 -29.72
C VAL A 690 -6.40 26.05 -29.35
N SER A 691 -5.16 26.30 -28.88
CA SER A 691 -4.69 27.66 -28.55
C SER A 691 -4.83 28.66 -29.70
N ALA A 692 -5.26 29.89 -29.40
CA ALA A 692 -5.38 30.98 -30.38
C ALA A 692 -4.01 31.53 -30.84
N ASN A 693 -3.97 32.18 -32.01
CA ASN A 693 -2.78 32.83 -32.63
C ASN A 693 -1.66 31.88 -33.09
N LEU A 694 -2.03 30.86 -33.86
CA LEU A 694 -1.13 29.89 -34.52
C LEU A 694 -0.42 30.47 -35.76
N SER A 695 0.42 31.50 -35.61
CA SER A 695 1.12 32.07 -36.76
C SER A 695 1.99 31.02 -37.46
N GLY A 696 1.64 30.65 -38.70
CA GLY A 696 2.34 29.64 -39.50
C GLY A 696 1.93 28.17 -39.24
N ILE A 697 0.87 27.95 -38.46
CA ILE A 697 0.24 26.63 -38.25
C ILE A 697 -1.25 26.77 -38.53
N THR A 698 -1.78 25.95 -39.43
CA THR A 698 -3.22 25.83 -39.66
C THR A 698 -3.75 24.71 -38.77
N ALA A 699 -4.85 24.94 -38.08
CA ALA A 699 -5.57 23.92 -37.30
C ALA A 699 -7.03 23.86 -37.75
N GLU A 700 -7.53 22.67 -38.01
CA GLU A 700 -8.94 22.36 -38.25
C GLU A 700 -9.43 21.48 -37.10
N VAL A 701 -10.55 21.85 -36.49
CA VAL A 701 -11.14 21.14 -35.33
C VAL A 701 -12.55 20.70 -35.73
N ASP A 702 -12.82 19.40 -35.62
CA ASP A 702 -14.13 18.79 -35.83
C ASP A 702 -14.47 17.88 -34.63
N GLY A 703 -15.31 18.39 -33.72
CA GLY A 703 -15.53 17.73 -32.43
C GLY A 703 -14.23 17.58 -31.64
N ALA A 704 -13.86 16.34 -31.31
CA ALA A 704 -12.61 16.00 -30.63
C ALA A 704 -11.43 15.78 -31.60
N ASP A 705 -11.66 15.74 -32.90
CA ASP A 705 -10.61 15.53 -33.90
C ASP A 705 -9.95 16.86 -34.28
N VAL A 706 -8.62 16.84 -34.37
CA VAL A 706 -7.82 18.04 -34.67
C VAL A 706 -6.78 17.74 -35.74
N SER A 707 -6.83 18.48 -36.84
CA SER A 707 -5.85 18.37 -37.93
C SER A 707 -4.97 19.61 -38.00
N PHE A 708 -3.65 19.40 -38.06
CA PHE A 708 -2.65 20.46 -38.14
C PHE A 708 -1.87 20.39 -39.45
N VAL A 709 -1.65 21.55 -40.07
CA VAL A 709 -0.69 21.73 -41.16
C VAL A 709 0.33 22.79 -40.74
N THR A 710 1.62 22.45 -40.76
CA THR A 710 2.68 23.40 -40.45
C THR A 710 3.90 23.29 -41.35
N GLU A 711 4.47 24.44 -41.66
CA GLU A 711 5.72 24.59 -42.41
C GLU A 711 6.87 25.05 -41.48
N LEU A 712 6.66 25.01 -40.16
CA LEU A 712 7.59 25.49 -39.15
C LEU A 712 8.38 24.36 -38.51
N GLU A 713 9.67 24.58 -38.25
CA GLU A 713 10.51 23.66 -37.50
C GLU A 713 10.29 23.81 -35.99
N GLY A 714 10.43 22.73 -35.22
CA GLY A 714 10.47 22.78 -33.75
C GLY A 714 9.12 23.10 -33.09
N VAL A 715 8.03 22.63 -33.70
CA VAL A 715 6.67 22.71 -33.14
C VAL A 715 6.49 21.64 -32.07
N GLU A 716 5.86 22.03 -30.95
CA GLU A 716 5.47 21.13 -29.86
C GLU A 716 3.96 21.15 -29.69
N PHE A 717 3.34 19.98 -29.69
CA PHE A 717 1.93 19.80 -29.36
C PHE A 717 1.83 19.37 -27.89
N LEU A 718 1.25 20.25 -27.08
CA LEU A 718 1.04 20.06 -25.66
C LEU A 718 -0.42 19.69 -25.39
N PHE A 719 -0.66 18.43 -25.10
CA PHE A 719 -2.00 17.88 -24.87
C PHE A 719 -2.43 17.99 -23.41
N SER A 720 -3.72 18.19 -23.17
CA SER A 720 -4.32 18.13 -21.84
C SER A 720 -5.77 17.67 -21.92
N GLY A 721 -6.34 17.28 -20.78
CA GLY A 721 -7.73 16.83 -20.73
C GLY A 721 -7.92 15.43 -21.32
N ARG A 722 -9.17 15.08 -21.65
CA ARG A 722 -9.54 13.71 -21.99
C ARG A 722 -10.53 13.63 -23.16
N SER A 723 -10.19 12.80 -24.15
CA SER A 723 -11.11 12.25 -25.14
C SER A 723 -10.70 10.81 -25.47
N ASP A 724 -11.61 9.86 -25.42
CA ASP A 724 -11.39 8.47 -25.86
C ASP A 724 -11.65 8.27 -27.37
N ILE A 725 -12.16 9.31 -28.03
CA ILE A 725 -12.40 9.31 -29.48
C ILE A 725 -11.52 10.31 -30.24
N GLY A 726 -10.93 11.30 -29.55
CA GLY A 726 -10.23 12.41 -30.17
C GLY A 726 -8.93 12.01 -30.86
N LYS A 727 -8.83 12.33 -32.16
CA LYS A 727 -7.69 12.02 -33.01
C LYS A 727 -6.95 13.29 -33.41
N VAL A 728 -5.63 13.21 -33.46
CA VAL A 728 -4.77 14.32 -33.88
C VAL A 728 -4.05 13.93 -35.17
N SER A 729 -4.13 14.75 -36.20
CA SER A 729 -3.39 14.55 -37.46
C SER A 729 -2.40 15.70 -37.68
N ILE A 730 -1.15 15.39 -38.03
CA ILE A 730 -0.08 16.38 -38.19
C ILE A 730 0.57 16.23 -39.58
N ASP A 731 0.35 17.22 -40.44
CA ASP A 731 1.09 17.41 -41.68
C ASP A 731 2.21 18.44 -41.45
N SER A 732 3.47 17.98 -41.47
CA SER A 732 4.64 18.82 -41.28
C SER A 732 5.82 18.35 -42.14
N LYS A 733 6.66 19.30 -42.56
CA LYS A 733 7.95 18.99 -43.19
C LYS A 733 9.07 18.71 -42.18
N TYR A 734 8.84 19.03 -40.90
CA TYR A 734 9.84 18.96 -39.84
C TYR A 734 9.38 18.08 -38.68
N PRO A 735 10.32 17.50 -37.91
CA PRO A 735 9.99 16.76 -36.70
C PRO A 735 9.14 17.58 -35.72
N CYS A 736 8.17 16.94 -35.10
CA CYS A 736 7.24 17.55 -34.15
C CYS A 736 7.34 16.87 -32.78
N LYS A 737 7.21 17.66 -31.72
CA LYS A 737 7.25 17.18 -30.34
C LYS A 737 5.84 16.93 -29.80
N LEU A 738 5.69 15.87 -29.02
CA LEU A 738 4.46 15.53 -28.30
C LEU A 738 4.73 15.52 -26.80
N ALA A 739 3.91 16.25 -26.04
CA ALA A 739 3.98 16.28 -24.58
C ALA A 739 2.58 16.41 -23.97
N ALA A 740 2.43 16.02 -22.71
CA ALA A 740 1.24 16.32 -21.91
C ALA A 740 1.51 17.48 -20.94
N ALA A 741 0.51 18.33 -20.74
CA ALA A 741 0.52 19.37 -19.72
C ALA A 741 0.30 18.79 -18.31
N GLU A 742 0.34 19.66 -17.30
CA GLU A 742 0.02 19.28 -15.92
C GLU A 742 -1.39 18.68 -15.84
N GLY A 743 -1.53 17.57 -15.10
CA GLY A 743 -2.74 16.73 -15.09
C GLY A 743 -2.71 15.58 -16.10
N GLY A 744 -1.87 15.65 -17.14
CA GLY A 744 -1.78 14.62 -18.17
C GLY A 744 -2.84 14.76 -19.27
N ALA A 745 -2.82 13.84 -20.24
CA ALA A 745 -3.75 13.82 -21.35
C ALA A 745 -4.23 12.40 -21.68
N LEU A 746 -5.45 12.28 -22.20
CA LEU A 746 -5.97 11.08 -22.86
C LEU A 746 -6.51 11.46 -24.26
N LEU A 747 -6.07 10.74 -25.28
CA LEU A 747 -6.55 10.85 -26.66
C LEU A 747 -6.62 9.47 -27.34
N ALA A 748 -7.31 9.37 -28.47
CA ALA A 748 -7.42 8.12 -29.23
C ALA A 748 -6.19 7.83 -30.10
N SER A 749 -5.73 8.85 -30.83
CA SER A 749 -4.57 8.70 -31.71
C SER A 749 -3.85 10.01 -32.06
N VAL A 750 -2.59 9.86 -32.48
CA VAL A 750 -1.79 10.85 -33.20
C VAL A 750 -1.29 10.21 -34.49
N SER A 751 -1.62 10.81 -35.64
CA SER A 751 -1.09 10.45 -36.95
C SER A 751 -0.23 11.58 -37.51
N ALA A 752 0.88 11.25 -38.19
CA ALA A 752 1.75 12.26 -38.79
C ALA A 752 2.45 11.77 -40.07
N ASN A 753 2.90 12.71 -40.91
CA ASN A 753 3.79 12.42 -42.04
C ASN A 753 5.27 12.77 -41.77
N CYS A 754 5.59 13.19 -40.54
CA CYS A 754 6.91 13.63 -40.09
C CYS A 754 7.40 12.82 -38.89
N ASP A 755 8.67 13.01 -38.50
CA ASP A 755 9.20 12.40 -37.29
C ASP A 755 8.49 12.95 -36.04
N LEU A 756 8.21 12.06 -35.09
CA LEU A 756 7.58 12.42 -33.81
C LEU A 756 8.56 12.19 -32.66
N ILE A 757 8.69 13.20 -31.80
CA ILE A 757 9.53 13.14 -30.61
C ILE A 757 8.64 13.26 -29.38
N VAL A 758 8.53 12.19 -28.58
CA VAL A 758 7.80 12.22 -27.31
C VAL A 758 8.78 12.52 -26.18
N ASN A 759 8.51 13.60 -25.46
CA ASN A 759 9.24 13.94 -24.23
C ASN A 759 8.27 14.63 -23.29
N THR A 760 7.76 13.90 -22.29
CA THR A 760 6.62 14.38 -21.50
C THR A 760 6.88 14.30 -20.00
N PRO A 761 6.74 15.42 -19.25
CA PRO A 761 6.87 15.40 -17.78
C PRO A 761 5.63 14.78 -17.10
N TYR A 762 4.48 14.76 -17.78
CA TYR A 762 3.21 14.23 -17.30
C TYR A 762 2.73 13.04 -18.15
N PRO A 763 1.78 12.21 -17.67
CA PRO A 763 1.29 11.06 -18.43
C PRO A 763 0.61 11.47 -19.73
N LEU A 764 1.09 10.90 -20.84
CA LEU A 764 0.44 10.98 -22.15
C LEU A 764 -0.17 9.62 -22.47
N ASN A 765 -1.50 9.53 -22.39
CA ASN A 765 -2.21 8.28 -22.44
C ASN A 765 -3.00 8.14 -23.75
N PHE A 766 -3.07 6.92 -24.26
CA PHE A 766 -3.81 6.57 -25.45
C PHE A 766 -4.82 5.46 -25.15
N TYR A 767 -6.05 5.67 -25.59
CA TYR A 767 -7.10 4.66 -25.55
C TYR A 767 -7.75 4.53 -26.92
N ASN A 768 -7.68 3.35 -27.53
CA ASN A 768 -8.22 3.15 -28.88
C ASN A 768 -8.98 1.83 -28.97
N GLU A 769 -10.27 1.91 -29.32
CA GLU A 769 -11.13 0.74 -29.50
C GLU A 769 -11.20 0.27 -30.96
N GLU A 770 -10.66 1.01 -31.92
CA GLU A 770 -10.75 0.66 -33.33
C GLU A 770 -9.98 -0.64 -33.64
N PHE A 771 -10.58 -1.50 -34.46
CA PHE A 771 -10.00 -2.78 -34.88
C PHE A 771 -8.62 -2.63 -35.55
N ASP A 772 -8.47 -1.62 -36.40
CA ASP A 772 -7.22 -1.22 -37.05
C ASP A 772 -6.58 0.01 -36.39
N GLY A 773 -7.03 0.34 -35.18
CA GLY A 773 -6.67 1.54 -34.43
C GLY A 773 -5.17 1.63 -34.16
N LYS A 774 -4.58 2.79 -34.48
CA LYS A 774 -3.16 3.05 -34.23
C LYS A 774 -3.02 4.28 -33.35
N CYS A 775 -2.51 4.09 -32.13
CA CYS A 775 -2.42 5.19 -31.16
C CYS A 775 -1.38 6.23 -31.59
N ILE A 776 -0.19 5.81 -31.99
CA ILE A 776 0.76 6.70 -32.67
C ILE A 776 1.11 6.07 -34.02
N MET A 777 0.86 6.80 -35.11
CA MET A 777 1.25 6.40 -36.45
C MET A 777 2.04 7.51 -37.13
N THR A 778 3.17 7.18 -37.74
CA THR A 778 3.83 8.09 -38.66
C THR A 778 4.55 7.38 -39.81
N THR A 779 4.69 8.06 -40.94
CA THR A 779 5.59 7.64 -42.04
C THR A 779 7.07 7.90 -41.72
N GLY A 780 7.35 8.74 -40.73
CA GLY A 780 8.70 9.04 -40.22
C GLY A 780 9.11 8.14 -39.05
N ASP A 781 10.08 8.61 -38.28
CA ASP A 781 10.59 7.95 -37.09
C ASP A 781 9.82 8.41 -35.83
N VAL A 782 9.68 7.53 -34.84
CA VAL A 782 9.22 7.88 -33.49
C VAL A 782 10.39 7.77 -32.52
N THR A 783 10.64 8.84 -31.78
CA THR A 783 11.65 8.87 -30.71
C THR A 783 10.99 9.19 -29.38
N ILE A 784 11.08 8.27 -28.42
CA ILE A 784 10.63 8.47 -27.04
C ILE A 784 11.86 8.79 -26.21
N GLU A 785 12.02 10.07 -25.87
CA GLU A 785 13.17 10.57 -25.10
C GLU A 785 13.01 10.27 -23.61
N ASP A 786 11.86 10.65 -23.03
CA ASP A 786 11.51 10.41 -21.63
C ASP A 786 10.00 10.62 -21.40
N GLY A 787 9.50 10.24 -20.22
CA GLY A 787 8.12 10.45 -19.79
C GLY A 787 7.33 9.16 -19.55
N ARG A 788 6.03 9.28 -19.23
CA ARG A 788 5.15 8.12 -18.99
C ARG A 788 4.09 8.02 -20.07
N LEU A 789 4.11 6.92 -20.82
CA LEU A 789 3.15 6.65 -21.88
C LEU A 789 2.36 5.38 -21.55
N TYR A 790 1.04 5.46 -21.70
CA TYR A 790 0.13 4.36 -21.49
C TYR A 790 -0.68 4.14 -22.76
N PHE A 791 -0.71 2.93 -23.27
CA PHE A 791 -1.47 2.54 -24.44
C PHE A 791 -2.40 1.40 -24.05
N LEU A 792 -3.71 1.64 -24.10
CA LEU A 792 -4.72 0.60 -23.96
C LEU A 792 -5.51 0.52 -25.26
N MET A 793 -5.41 -0.62 -25.93
CA MET A 793 -6.18 -0.91 -27.14
C MET A 793 -7.09 -2.10 -26.89
N THR A 794 -8.39 -1.92 -27.06
CA THR A 794 -9.39 -2.96 -26.76
C THR A 794 -9.91 -3.68 -27.99
N CYS A 795 -9.72 -3.10 -29.19
CA CYS A 795 -10.14 -3.63 -30.49
C CYS A 795 -11.58 -4.16 -30.47
N SER A 796 -12.57 -3.27 -30.41
CA SER A 796 -14.00 -3.58 -30.41
C SER A 796 -14.46 -4.12 -31.77
N GLY A 797 -14.17 -5.39 -32.03
CA GLY A 797 -14.74 -6.16 -33.13
C GLY A 797 -15.10 -7.55 -32.63
N THR A 798 -16.36 -7.95 -32.74
CA THR A 798 -16.75 -9.33 -32.41
C THR A 798 -16.06 -10.29 -33.38
N LEU A 799 -15.31 -11.26 -32.83
CA LEU A 799 -14.60 -12.35 -33.54
C LEU A 799 -15.46 -13.19 -34.52
N THR A 800 -16.76 -12.91 -34.61
CA THR A 800 -17.75 -13.70 -35.36
C THR A 800 -18.17 -13.10 -36.69
N ASP A 801 -17.74 -11.89 -37.05
CA ASP A 801 -18.16 -11.26 -38.31
C ASP A 801 -17.18 -11.59 -39.45
N ALA A 802 -17.67 -12.40 -40.40
CA ALA A 802 -16.91 -12.87 -41.56
C ALA A 802 -16.59 -11.79 -42.60
N SER A 803 -17.04 -10.54 -42.39
CA SER A 803 -16.78 -9.40 -43.26
C SER A 803 -15.48 -8.63 -42.95
N PHE A 804 -14.81 -8.93 -41.83
CA PHE A 804 -13.59 -8.24 -41.44
C PHE A 804 -12.34 -8.72 -42.24
N PRO A 805 -11.45 -7.79 -42.66
CA PRO A 805 -10.22 -8.16 -43.33
C PRO A 805 -9.34 -9.00 -42.41
N LYS A 806 -9.01 -10.23 -42.82
CA LYS A 806 -8.03 -11.09 -42.13
C LYS A 806 -6.58 -10.70 -42.41
N ASP A 807 -6.33 -9.44 -42.77
CA ASP A 807 -4.97 -8.98 -43.07
C ASP A 807 -4.32 -8.50 -41.77
N PRO A 808 -3.38 -9.28 -41.18
CA PRO A 808 -2.68 -8.88 -39.95
C PRO A 808 -1.85 -7.61 -40.13
N GLU A 809 -1.58 -7.17 -41.36
CA GLU A 809 -0.90 -5.89 -41.61
C GLU A 809 -1.79 -4.66 -41.37
N LEU A 810 -3.11 -4.85 -41.28
CA LEU A 810 -4.06 -3.77 -40.98
C LEU A 810 -4.36 -3.63 -39.48
N GLY A 811 -4.02 -4.62 -38.66
CA GLY A 811 -4.40 -4.68 -37.23
C GLY A 811 -3.94 -3.50 -36.36
N ALA A 812 -4.51 -3.42 -35.17
CA ALA A 812 -4.27 -2.35 -34.20
C ALA A 812 -2.80 -2.30 -33.74
N ARG A 813 -2.23 -1.10 -33.56
CA ARG A 813 -0.84 -0.93 -33.09
C ARG A 813 -0.68 0.21 -32.10
N ALA A 814 0.03 0.00 -30.99
CA ALA A 814 0.28 1.09 -30.05
C ALA A 814 1.17 2.16 -30.69
N VAL A 815 2.24 1.72 -31.36
CA VAL A 815 3.09 2.59 -32.18
C VAL A 815 3.38 1.93 -33.52
N LEU A 816 3.15 2.63 -34.62
CA LEU A 816 3.58 2.26 -35.96
C LEU A 816 4.46 3.37 -36.56
N ALA A 817 5.71 3.05 -36.87
CA ALA A 817 6.65 4.01 -37.45
C ALA A 817 7.66 3.34 -38.40
N LYS A 818 8.43 4.16 -39.11
CA LYS A 818 9.58 3.69 -39.89
C LYS A 818 10.65 3.11 -38.96
N ASN A 819 11.19 3.94 -38.08
CA ASN A 819 12.03 3.49 -36.97
C ASN A 819 11.42 3.91 -35.62
N ILE A 820 11.68 3.11 -34.58
CA ILE A 820 11.28 3.43 -33.20
C ILE A 820 12.53 3.49 -32.33
N ASN A 821 12.76 4.62 -31.67
CA ASN A 821 13.86 4.84 -30.74
C ASN A 821 13.31 5.09 -29.33
N VAL A 822 13.65 4.23 -28.36
CA VAL A 822 13.29 4.39 -26.95
C VAL A 822 14.55 4.71 -26.16
N ASN A 823 14.74 5.99 -25.83
CA ASN A 823 15.92 6.47 -25.09
C ASN A 823 15.72 6.44 -23.57
N GLY A 824 14.48 6.62 -23.10
CA GLY A 824 14.12 6.75 -21.69
C GLY A 824 12.64 6.58 -21.42
N GLY A 825 12.18 6.98 -20.23
CA GLY A 825 10.77 6.94 -19.87
C GLY A 825 10.22 5.59 -19.41
N GLN A 826 8.90 5.53 -19.27
CA GLN A 826 8.11 4.35 -18.92
C GLN A 826 7.03 4.14 -19.98
N LEU A 827 7.05 2.99 -20.62
CA LEU A 827 6.04 2.57 -21.58
C LEU A 827 5.22 1.43 -20.99
N TYR A 828 3.90 1.58 -21.00
CA TYR A 828 2.95 0.54 -20.66
C TYR A 828 2.02 0.33 -21.86
N VAL A 829 2.09 -0.83 -22.48
CA VAL A 829 1.31 -1.16 -23.68
C VAL A 829 0.49 -2.39 -23.41
N LYS A 830 -0.82 -2.28 -23.65
CA LYS A 830 -1.75 -3.40 -23.63
C LYS A 830 -2.63 -3.40 -24.87
N THR A 831 -2.57 -4.50 -25.61
CA THR A 831 -3.54 -4.77 -26.68
C THR A 831 -4.39 -5.97 -26.31
N LEU A 832 -5.70 -5.85 -26.52
CA LEU A 832 -6.68 -6.93 -26.47
C LEU A 832 -7.20 -7.14 -27.90
N GLY A 833 -7.64 -8.34 -28.26
CA GLY A 833 -8.36 -8.53 -29.53
C GLY A 833 -7.96 -9.76 -30.33
N HIS A 834 -7.42 -9.53 -31.53
CA HIS A 834 -7.26 -10.50 -32.63
C HIS A 834 -5.88 -10.39 -33.30
N ASP A 835 -5.62 -11.25 -34.29
CA ASP A 835 -4.39 -11.25 -35.10
C ASP A 835 -4.11 -9.87 -35.73
N GLY A 836 -2.89 -9.37 -35.58
CA GLY A 836 -2.44 -8.05 -36.00
C GLY A 836 -2.38 -7.00 -34.89
N ALA A 837 -2.89 -7.30 -33.69
CA ALA A 837 -2.89 -6.39 -32.54
C ALA A 837 -1.52 -6.30 -31.84
N VAL A 838 -0.62 -5.52 -32.42
CA VAL A 838 0.80 -5.40 -32.08
C VAL A 838 1.09 -4.27 -31.09
N GLY A 839 2.15 -4.39 -30.32
CA GLY A 839 2.62 -3.33 -29.42
C GLY A 839 3.37 -2.25 -30.19
N LEU A 840 4.70 -2.39 -30.26
CA LEU A 840 5.58 -1.50 -31.01
C LEU A 840 5.95 -2.12 -32.36
N ALA A 841 5.53 -1.49 -33.45
CA ALA A 841 5.77 -1.94 -34.82
C ALA A 841 6.69 -0.98 -35.57
N ALA A 842 7.94 -1.41 -35.80
CA ALA A 842 8.89 -0.68 -36.62
C ALA A 842 9.02 -1.36 -37.99
N THR A 843 8.69 -0.64 -39.07
CA THR A 843 8.79 -1.20 -40.43
C THR A 843 10.24 -1.39 -40.88
N GLU A 844 11.18 -0.65 -40.29
CA GLU A 844 12.62 -0.83 -40.47
C GLU A 844 13.31 -1.26 -39.17
N LYS A 845 13.79 -0.32 -38.35
CA LYS A 845 14.63 -0.65 -37.19
C LYS A 845 14.05 -0.16 -35.88
N MET A 846 14.37 -0.88 -34.81
CA MET A 846 14.03 -0.47 -33.46
C MET A 846 15.29 -0.37 -32.60
N PHE A 847 15.39 0.70 -31.82
CA PHE A 847 16.48 0.93 -30.88
C PHE A 847 15.91 1.12 -29.49
N ILE A 848 16.31 0.27 -28.54
CA ILE A 848 16.01 0.43 -27.12
C ILE A 848 17.31 0.80 -26.41
N ASN A 849 17.50 2.09 -26.16
CA ASN A 849 18.69 2.62 -25.49
C ASN A 849 18.51 2.75 -23.97
N GLY A 850 17.26 2.79 -23.49
CA GLY A 850 16.92 2.96 -22.09
C GLY A 850 15.44 2.76 -21.79
N GLY A 851 14.99 3.29 -20.65
CA GLY A 851 13.58 3.25 -20.23
C GLY A 851 13.15 1.95 -19.54
N ARG A 852 11.87 1.92 -19.14
CA ARG A 852 11.17 0.73 -18.61
C ARG A 852 9.95 0.44 -19.46
N ASN A 853 10.00 -0.65 -20.21
CA ASN A 853 9.02 -0.99 -21.23
C ASN A 853 8.29 -2.26 -20.81
N TYR A 854 6.97 -2.16 -20.66
CA TYR A 854 6.08 -3.25 -20.28
C TYR A 854 5.03 -3.39 -21.37
N ILE A 855 5.13 -4.45 -22.17
CA ILE A 855 4.36 -4.58 -23.41
C ILE A 855 3.69 -5.95 -23.42
N ALA A 856 2.37 -5.97 -23.26
CA ALA A 856 1.58 -7.19 -23.25
C ALA A 856 0.50 -7.11 -24.34
N THR A 857 0.50 -8.02 -25.28
CA THR A 857 -0.32 -7.89 -26.49
C THR A 857 -1.04 -9.17 -26.83
N TYR A 858 -2.08 -9.05 -27.66
CA TYR A 858 -2.70 -10.23 -28.25
C TYR A 858 -1.74 -10.89 -29.23
N ASP A 859 -1.22 -10.11 -30.20
CA ASP A 859 -0.24 -10.54 -31.20
C ASP A 859 1.20 -10.19 -30.72
N ASP A 860 2.13 -9.85 -31.61
CA ASP A 860 3.52 -9.52 -31.28
C ASP A 860 3.65 -8.24 -30.42
N PRO A 861 4.30 -8.29 -29.23
CA PRO A 861 4.60 -7.10 -28.45
C PRO A 861 5.58 -6.17 -29.19
N LEU A 862 6.57 -6.77 -29.85
CA LEU A 862 7.57 -6.08 -30.66
C LEU A 862 7.62 -6.73 -32.05
N LYS A 863 7.34 -5.94 -33.09
CA LYS A 863 7.42 -6.38 -34.49
C LYS A 863 8.38 -5.48 -35.28
N ILE A 864 9.44 -6.06 -35.83
CA ILE A 864 10.53 -5.31 -36.48
C ILE A 864 10.82 -5.85 -37.89
N GLY A 865 10.73 -4.99 -38.90
CA GLY A 865 10.95 -5.37 -40.30
C GLY A 865 12.42 -5.60 -40.70
N LYS A 866 13.38 -5.04 -39.95
CA LYS A 866 14.83 -5.28 -40.08
C LYS A 866 15.41 -5.60 -38.71
N ASP A 867 16.25 -4.74 -38.13
CA ASP A 867 17.06 -5.06 -36.96
C ASP A 867 16.51 -4.40 -35.68
N LEU A 868 16.54 -5.14 -34.57
CA LEU A 868 16.33 -4.62 -33.22
C LEU A 868 17.68 -4.49 -32.52
N THR A 869 17.99 -3.31 -31.99
CA THR A 869 19.20 -3.06 -31.20
C THR A 869 18.82 -2.64 -29.79
N ILE A 870 19.33 -3.35 -28.78
CA ILE A 870 19.13 -3.04 -27.37
C ILE A 870 20.48 -2.64 -26.76
N ASN A 871 20.59 -1.38 -26.38
CA ASN A 871 21.80 -0.79 -25.78
C ASN A 871 21.67 -0.56 -24.27
N GLY A 872 20.48 -0.76 -23.69
CA GLY A 872 20.21 -0.50 -22.28
C GLY A 872 18.71 -0.59 -21.95
N GLY A 873 18.36 -0.24 -20.71
CA GLY A 873 16.97 -0.22 -20.25
C GLY A 873 16.44 -1.57 -19.77
N PHE A 874 15.16 -1.60 -19.42
CA PHE A 874 14.42 -2.79 -19.01
C PHE A 874 13.22 -2.97 -19.94
N THR A 875 13.12 -4.13 -20.58
CA THR A 875 12.02 -4.46 -21.48
C THR A 875 11.42 -5.81 -21.09
N PHE A 876 10.10 -5.83 -20.89
CA PHE A 876 9.32 -7.04 -20.70
C PHE A 876 8.25 -7.13 -21.78
N THR A 877 8.21 -8.25 -22.48
CA THR A 877 7.24 -8.51 -23.55
C THR A 877 6.48 -9.80 -23.28
N SER A 878 5.18 -9.77 -23.54
CA SER A 878 4.31 -10.95 -23.41
C SER A 878 3.24 -10.96 -24.49
N SER A 879 3.22 -12.01 -25.29
CA SER A 879 2.15 -12.25 -26.27
C SER A 879 1.11 -13.24 -25.74
N LEU A 880 -0.13 -13.14 -26.22
CA LEU A 880 -1.18 -14.15 -26.00
C LEU A 880 -1.22 -15.23 -27.07
N THR A 881 -0.95 -14.87 -28.32
CA THR A 881 -1.18 -15.77 -29.46
C THR A 881 -0.03 -15.83 -30.45
N ASN A 882 1.00 -14.98 -30.33
CA ASN A 882 2.12 -14.92 -31.28
C ASN A 882 3.48 -14.73 -30.60
N ASP A 883 4.52 -14.31 -31.34
CA ASP A 883 5.87 -14.22 -30.82
C ASP A 883 6.01 -13.14 -29.73
N GLY A 884 6.79 -13.43 -28.70
CA GLY A 884 7.12 -12.40 -27.69
C GLY A 884 7.96 -11.25 -28.29
N THR A 885 8.72 -11.53 -29.36
CA THR A 885 9.46 -10.57 -30.16
C THR A 885 9.69 -11.16 -31.56
N ASP A 886 9.10 -10.53 -32.59
CA ASP A 886 9.29 -10.88 -34.01
C ASP A 886 10.23 -9.86 -34.68
N SER A 887 11.39 -10.34 -35.15
CA SER A 887 12.29 -9.54 -35.98
C SER A 887 12.68 -10.27 -37.25
N LYS A 888 12.39 -9.65 -38.40
CA LYS A 888 12.80 -10.17 -39.72
C LYS A 888 14.30 -10.00 -40.00
N GLY A 889 15.06 -9.37 -39.12
CA GLY A 889 16.51 -9.14 -39.24
C GLY A 889 17.28 -9.68 -38.04
N THR A 890 18.24 -8.89 -37.55
CA THR A 890 19.12 -9.29 -36.44
C THR A 890 18.71 -8.62 -35.14
N ILE A 891 18.68 -9.38 -34.04
CA ILE A 891 18.71 -8.81 -32.69
C ILE A 891 20.17 -8.56 -32.28
N HIS A 892 20.46 -7.31 -31.94
CA HIS A 892 21.72 -6.85 -31.38
C HIS A 892 21.55 -6.51 -29.90
N MET A 893 21.87 -7.44 -29.02
CA MET A 893 21.88 -7.20 -27.58
C MET A 893 23.26 -6.69 -27.15
N ASN A 894 23.37 -5.39 -26.85
CA ASN A 894 24.61 -4.76 -26.42
C ASN A 894 24.71 -4.62 -24.90
N ASP A 895 23.62 -4.22 -24.24
CA ASP A 895 23.50 -4.11 -22.78
C ASP A 895 22.01 -3.98 -22.39
N GLY A 896 21.68 -3.95 -21.09
CA GLY A 896 20.31 -3.81 -20.57
C GLY A 896 19.67 -5.14 -20.20
N PHE A 897 18.35 -5.14 -20.07
CA PHE A 897 17.54 -6.32 -19.71
C PHE A 897 16.37 -6.47 -20.67
N ILE A 898 16.22 -7.66 -21.25
CA ILE A 898 15.00 -8.07 -21.96
C ILE A 898 14.51 -9.42 -21.46
N CYS A 899 13.22 -9.50 -21.14
CA CYS A 899 12.50 -10.75 -20.92
C CYS A 899 11.35 -10.82 -21.93
N SER A 900 11.41 -11.83 -22.81
CA SER A 900 10.43 -12.03 -23.86
C SER A 900 9.66 -13.33 -23.67
N CYS A 901 8.34 -13.25 -23.70
CA CYS A 901 7.45 -14.36 -23.43
C CYS A 901 6.47 -14.57 -24.58
N GLY A 902 6.53 -15.77 -25.17
CA GLY A 902 5.57 -16.25 -26.17
C GLY A 902 4.60 -17.28 -25.57
N PRO A 903 3.44 -17.51 -26.18
CA PRO A 903 2.33 -18.31 -25.65
C PRO A 903 2.63 -19.82 -25.62
N GLU A 904 1.64 -20.59 -25.17
CA GLU A 904 1.64 -22.04 -25.33
C GLU A 904 1.51 -22.41 -26.82
N GLY A 905 2.35 -23.33 -27.33
CA GLY A 905 2.23 -23.86 -28.69
C GLY A 905 3.39 -23.57 -29.63
N ALA A 906 3.11 -23.10 -30.85
CA ALA A 906 4.07 -23.02 -31.96
C ALA A 906 5.02 -21.81 -31.92
N GLU A 907 4.63 -20.78 -31.16
CA GLU A 907 5.24 -19.45 -31.23
C GLU A 907 6.41 -19.30 -30.26
N ALA A 908 7.26 -18.32 -30.57
CA ALA A 908 8.58 -18.17 -29.97
C ALA A 908 8.66 -17.03 -28.95
N ALA A 909 9.55 -17.18 -27.97
CA ALA A 909 9.98 -16.04 -27.17
C ALA A 909 10.73 -15.01 -28.03
N PHE A 910 11.57 -15.48 -28.96
CA PHE A 910 12.24 -14.69 -29.97
C PHE A 910 12.13 -15.44 -31.31
N ASP A 911 11.49 -14.85 -32.32
CA ASP A 911 11.52 -15.32 -33.73
C ASP A 911 12.41 -14.38 -34.55
N VAL A 912 13.63 -14.84 -34.84
CA VAL A 912 14.69 -13.99 -35.38
C VAL A 912 15.61 -14.72 -36.34
N LYS A 913 16.07 -14.02 -37.39
CA LYS A 913 17.03 -14.61 -38.35
C LYS A 913 18.43 -14.77 -37.75
N ASN A 914 18.88 -13.78 -36.99
CA ASN A 914 20.17 -13.82 -36.31
C ASN A 914 20.07 -13.13 -34.95
N PHE A 915 20.86 -13.61 -34.00
CA PHE A 915 20.90 -13.06 -32.65
C PHE A 915 22.36 -12.93 -32.22
N THR A 916 22.77 -11.69 -31.92
CA THR A 916 24.09 -11.34 -31.41
C THR A 916 23.99 -10.84 -29.98
N ILE A 917 24.92 -11.26 -29.10
CA ILE A 917 24.99 -10.80 -27.71
C ILE A 917 26.39 -10.27 -27.43
N ASN A 918 26.50 -8.99 -27.08
CA ASN A 918 27.72 -8.35 -26.59
C ASN A 918 27.69 -8.12 -25.07
N GLY A 919 26.51 -8.08 -24.43
CA GLY A 919 26.34 -7.84 -22.99
C GLY A 919 24.86 -7.82 -22.56
N GLY A 920 24.60 -7.54 -21.28
CA GLY A 920 23.24 -7.42 -20.71
C GLY A 920 22.60 -8.75 -20.30
N THR A 921 21.30 -8.74 -20.00
CA THR A 921 20.53 -9.94 -19.60
C THR A 921 19.42 -10.21 -20.61
N VAL A 922 19.34 -11.46 -21.08
CA VAL A 922 18.30 -11.94 -22.00
C VAL A 922 17.60 -13.11 -21.35
N ILE A 923 16.28 -13.04 -21.30
CA ILE A 923 15.41 -14.13 -20.89
C ILE A 923 14.39 -14.36 -22.02
N GLY A 924 14.29 -15.59 -22.50
CA GLY A 924 13.24 -16.01 -23.43
C GLY A 924 12.47 -17.17 -22.83
N VAL A 925 11.16 -17.06 -22.70
CA VAL A 925 10.30 -18.11 -22.12
C VAL A 925 9.12 -18.39 -23.04
N ALA A 926 9.04 -19.60 -23.59
CA ALA A 926 7.95 -20.06 -24.46
C ALA A 926 8.07 -21.58 -24.70
N HIS A 927 7.37 -22.09 -25.70
CA HIS A 927 7.60 -23.45 -26.23
C HIS A 927 8.70 -23.52 -27.29
N LYS A 928 9.03 -22.38 -27.92
CA LYS A 928 10.12 -22.23 -28.89
C LYS A 928 10.89 -20.94 -28.59
N SER A 929 12.17 -20.88 -28.94
CA SER A 929 12.90 -19.63 -29.04
C SER A 929 14.08 -19.81 -29.98
N ASP A 930 14.29 -18.88 -30.90
CA ASP A 930 15.60 -18.74 -31.52
C ASP A 930 16.64 -18.34 -30.48
N GLN A 931 17.90 -18.65 -30.77
CA GLN A 931 19.01 -18.46 -29.84
C GLN A 931 20.22 -17.81 -30.51
N PRO A 932 21.11 -17.18 -29.73
CA PRO A 932 22.39 -16.71 -30.26
C PRO A 932 23.20 -17.84 -30.90
N LYS A 933 23.91 -17.53 -31.98
CA LYS A 933 24.95 -18.43 -32.49
C LYS A 933 26.18 -18.28 -31.60
N ALA A 934 26.85 -19.39 -31.24
CA ALA A 934 28.00 -19.37 -30.34
C ALA A 934 29.12 -18.43 -30.83
N ASP A 935 29.39 -18.37 -32.14
CA ASP A 935 30.39 -17.47 -32.75
C ASP A 935 29.94 -15.99 -32.82
N LYS A 936 28.71 -15.70 -32.39
CA LYS A 936 28.07 -14.37 -32.39
C LYS A 936 27.67 -13.89 -30.99
N ALA A 937 27.97 -14.67 -29.95
CA ALA A 937 27.77 -14.30 -28.55
C ALA A 937 29.13 -14.10 -27.86
N LYS A 938 29.34 -12.94 -27.24
CA LYS A 938 30.50 -12.63 -26.39
C LYS A 938 30.24 -12.90 -24.91
N GLN A 939 29.01 -13.26 -24.57
CA GLN A 939 28.57 -13.58 -23.22
C GLN A 939 28.00 -15.00 -23.20
N PRO A 940 28.28 -15.82 -22.16
CA PRO A 940 27.75 -17.16 -22.06
C PRO A 940 26.22 -17.14 -21.99
N PHE A 941 25.59 -18.12 -22.63
CA PHE A 941 24.15 -18.36 -22.54
C PHE A 941 23.87 -19.86 -22.52
N PHE A 942 22.65 -20.23 -22.17
CA PHE A 942 22.14 -21.58 -22.39
C PHE A 942 20.70 -21.50 -22.90
N ARG A 943 20.27 -22.55 -23.60
CA ARG A 943 18.87 -22.79 -23.94
C ARG A 943 18.46 -24.17 -23.47
N LEU A 944 17.43 -24.24 -22.63
CA LEU A 944 16.75 -25.49 -22.32
C LEU A 944 15.81 -25.86 -23.48
N ASP A 945 15.91 -27.08 -23.98
CA ASP A 945 15.11 -27.57 -25.12
C ASP A 945 14.15 -28.70 -24.71
N LYS A 946 12.83 -28.49 -24.97
CA LYS A 946 11.68 -29.40 -25.21
C LYS A 946 11.56 -30.75 -24.49
N SER A 947 12.46 -31.06 -23.56
CA SER A 947 12.60 -32.40 -22.96
C SER A 947 11.98 -32.48 -21.57
N LYS A 948 11.75 -31.34 -20.92
CA LYS A 948 11.17 -31.27 -19.58
C LYS A 948 10.24 -30.06 -19.49
N GLU A 949 9.10 -30.31 -18.87
CA GLU A 949 8.13 -29.27 -18.53
C GLU A 949 8.76 -28.31 -17.51
N VAL A 950 8.63 -27.02 -17.79
CA VAL A 950 9.03 -25.93 -16.91
C VAL A 950 7.78 -25.37 -16.26
N LYS A 951 7.75 -25.43 -14.92
CA LYS A 951 6.69 -24.88 -14.09
C LYS A 951 6.89 -23.38 -13.83
N ARG A 952 5.95 -22.79 -13.08
CA ARG A 952 5.82 -21.34 -12.81
C ARG A 952 7.12 -20.62 -12.42
N TYR A 953 7.96 -21.25 -11.62
CA TYR A 953 9.23 -20.68 -11.18
C TYR A 953 10.39 -21.53 -11.66
N VAL A 954 11.48 -20.86 -12.05
CA VAL A 954 12.77 -21.47 -12.33
C VAL A 954 13.86 -20.78 -11.54
N LYS A 955 14.54 -21.55 -10.69
CA LYS A 955 15.74 -21.10 -9.97
C LYS A 955 16.98 -21.67 -10.65
N ILE A 956 17.94 -20.80 -10.96
CA ILE A 956 19.23 -21.18 -11.55
C ILE A 956 20.29 -21.12 -10.45
N LEU A 957 20.95 -22.25 -10.22
CA LEU A 957 22.05 -22.38 -9.27
C LEU A 957 23.38 -22.53 -10.01
N GLY A 958 24.40 -21.82 -9.52
CA GLY A 958 25.78 -21.98 -9.99
C GLY A 958 26.44 -23.26 -9.48
N PRO A 959 27.69 -23.55 -9.92
CA PRO A 959 28.45 -24.71 -9.46
C PRO A 959 28.70 -24.76 -7.95
N ASP A 960 28.68 -23.62 -7.27
CA ASP A 960 28.80 -23.50 -5.81
C ASP A 960 27.45 -23.60 -5.09
N SER A 961 26.40 -24.04 -5.80
CA SER A 961 25.01 -24.14 -5.35
C SER A 961 24.40 -22.80 -4.91
N LYS A 962 25.01 -21.67 -5.25
CA LYS A 962 24.42 -20.35 -4.99
C LYS A 962 23.44 -19.96 -6.07
N GLU A 963 22.42 -19.22 -5.67
CA GLU A 963 21.42 -18.66 -6.57
C GLU A 963 22.06 -17.61 -7.50
N VAL A 964 21.85 -17.81 -8.80
CA VAL A 964 22.26 -16.90 -9.87
C VAL A 964 21.07 -16.04 -10.29
N ALA A 965 19.91 -16.67 -10.45
CA ALA A 965 18.66 -15.99 -10.82
C ALA A 965 17.43 -16.82 -10.46
N VAL A 966 16.30 -16.13 -10.34
CA VAL A 966 14.95 -16.70 -10.26
C VAL A 966 14.12 -16.07 -11.37
N ILE A 967 13.48 -16.92 -12.18
CA ILE A 967 12.65 -16.54 -13.33
C ILE A 967 11.23 -17.01 -13.05
N GLU A 968 10.26 -16.10 -13.15
CA GLU A 968 8.84 -16.42 -13.14
C GLU A 968 8.38 -16.63 -14.59
N THR A 969 8.01 -17.86 -14.94
CA THR A 969 7.54 -18.24 -16.28
C THR A 969 6.03 -17.98 -16.41
N PRO A 970 5.46 -18.13 -17.62
CA PRO A 970 4.01 -18.20 -17.81
C PRO A 970 3.30 -19.25 -16.97
N ALA A 971 2.00 -19.03 -16.73
CA ALA A 971 1.15 -19.92 -15.92
C ALA A 971 0.73 -21.19 -16.67
N TYR A 972 1.03 -21.26 -17.96
CA TYR A 972 0.97 -22.50 -18.74
C TYR A 972 2.32 -23.21 -18.71
N PRO A 973 2.32 -24.54 -18.83
CA PRO A 973 3.54 -25.32 -19.02
C PRO A 973 4.39 -24.74 -20.15
N THR A 974 5.65 -24.41 -19.88
CA THR A 974 6.61 -24.01 -20.93
C THR A 974 7.68 -25.05 -21.09
N THR A 975 8.37 -25.05 -22.23
CA THR A 975 9.36 -26.10 -22.52
C THR A 975 10.70 -25.54 -22.99
N THR A 976 10.79 -24.23 -23.16
CA THR A 976 12.01 -23.53 -23.56
C THR A 976 12.31 -22.35 -22.64
N ILE A 977 13.53 -22.33 -22.11
CA ILE A 977 14.13 -21.15 -21.47
C ILE A 977 15.44 -20.83 -22.18
N LEU A 978 15.53 -19.64 -22.76
CA LEU A 978 16.78 -19.01 -23.15
C LEU A 978 17.23 -18.09 -22.01
N TYR A 979 18.45 -18.26 -21.51
CA TYR A 979 19.00 -17.40 -20.47
C TYR A 979 20.43 -16.98 -20.81
N CYS A 980 20.66 -15.68 -20.78
CA CYS A 980 21.98 -15.07 -20.92
C CYS A 980 22.13 -13.97 -19.86
N SER A 981 23.27 -13.93 -19.16
CA SER A 981 23.55 -12.94 -18.12
C SER A 981 25.05 -12.79 -17.92
N PRO A 982 25.55 -11.60 -17.51
CA PRO A 982 26.96 -11.41 -17.15
C PRO A 982 27.38 -12.23 -15.93
N LEU A 983 26.42 -12.81 -15.20
CA LEU A 983 26.66 -13.72 -14.08
C LEU A 983 27.00 -15.15 -14.52
N LEU A 984 26.80 -15.48 -15.80
CA LEU A 984 27.15 -16.78 -16.35
C LEU A 984 28.64 -16.84 -16.71
N VAL A 985 29.24 -18.00 -16.47
CA VAL A 985 30.64 -18.31 -16.80
C VAL A 985 30.67 -19.30 -17.95
N ALA A 986 31.52 -19.08 -18.97
CA ALA A 986 31.63 -19.96 -20.13
C ALA A 986 31.99 -21.40 -19.73
N ASN A 987 31.52 -22.38 -20.52
CA ASN A 987 31.76 -23.81 -20.29
C ASN A 987 31.46 -24.30 -18.85
N THR A 988 30.52 -23.67 -18.16
CA THR A 988 30.19 -23.97 -16.76
C THR A 988 28.80 -24.59 -16.65
N ALA A 989 28.67 -25.60 -15.79
CA ALA A 989 27.40 -26.29 -15.54
C ALA A 989 26.58 -25.55 -14.47
N TYR A 990 25.29 -25.38 -14.74
CA TYR A 990 24.31 -24.74 -13.86
C TYR A 990 23.14 -25.69 -13.62
N THR A 991 22.65 -25.74 -12.38
CA THR A 991 21.50 -26.56 -12.00
C THR A 991 20.24 -25.71 -12.04
N LEU A 992 19.26 -26.13 -12.82
CA LEU A 992 17.94 -25.52 -12.90
C LEU A 992 16.99 -26.28 -11.98
N LEU A 993 16.31 -25.57 -11.11
CA LEU A 993 15.18 -26.06 -10.32
C LEU A 993 13.89 -25.46 -10.86
N THR A 994 12.77 -26.19 -10.81
CA THR A 994 11.45 -25.66 -11.17
C THR A 994 10.37 -26.06 -10.16
N GLY A 995 9.31 -25.26 -10.04
CA GLY A 995 8.22 -25.44 -9.08
C GLY A 995 7.04 -24.54 -9.41
N ASP A 996 5.87 -24.82 -8.84
CA ASP A 996 4.69 -23.95 -8.98
C ASP A 996 4.77 -22.73 -8.03
N THR A 997 5.63 -22.84 -7.02
CA THR A 997 5.99 -21.83 -6.02
C THR A 997 7.52 -21.78 -5.84
N LEU A 998 8.02 -20.88 -4.97
CA LEU A 998 9.46 -20.86 -4.62
C LEU A 998 9.83 -21.87 -3.53
N ASP A 999 8.84 -22.44 -2.84
CA ASP A 999 9.03 -23.37 -1.74
C ASP A 999 8.96 -24.85 -2.18
N ASP A 1000 8.47 -25.13 -3.40
CA ASP A 1000 8.31 -26.47 -3.98
C ASP A 1000 9.26 -26.76 -5.17
N LEU A 1001 10.42 -26.09 -5.17
CA LEU A 1001 11.41 -26.24 -6.24
C LEU A 1001 12.05 -27.63 -6.22
N HIS A 1002 11.98 -28.34 -7.34
CA HIS A 1002 12.67 -29.60 -7.56
C HIS A 1002 13.66 -29.47 -8.72
N GLU A 1003 14.71 -30.30 -8.72
CA GLU A 1003 15.71 -30.27 -9.77
C GLU A 1003 15.10 -30.63 -11.13
N LEU A 1004 15.17 -29.69 -12.06
CA LEU A 1004 14.74 -29.87 -13.43
C LEU A 1004 15.86 -30.55 -14.23
N THR A 1005 17.03 -29.92 -14.31
CA THR A 1005 18.19 -30.47 -15.02
C THR A 1005 19.45 -29.68 -14.68
N THR A 1006 20.61 -30.23 -15.04
CA THR A 1006 21.86 -29.46 -15.14
C THR A 1006 22.14 -29.13 -16.61
N ILE A 1007 22.53 -27.89 -16.91
CA ILE A 1007 22.84 -27.41 -18.27
C ILE A 1007 24.19 -26.68 -18.29
N THR A 1008 24.98 -26.90 -19.34
CA THR A 1008 26.27 -26.23 -19.53
C THR A 1008 26.11 -25.05 -20.47
N THR A 1009 26.65 -23.90 -20.09
CA THR A 1009 26.65 -22.69 -20.94
C THR A 1009 27.52 -22.88 -22.18
N THR A 1010 27.24 -22.11 -23.22
CA THR A 1010 28.11 -22.07 -24.41
C THR A 1010 29.55 -21.64 -24.10
N PRO A 1011 30.52 -22.04 -24.95
CA PRO A 1011 31.91 -21.62 -24.85
C PRO A 1011 32.13 -20.12 -24.96
#